data_AF-A0A963MKD7-F1
#
_entry.id   AF-A0A963MKD7-F1
#
_cell.length_a   1.000
_cell.length_b   1.000
_cell.length_c   1.000
_cell.angle_alpha   90.00
_cell.angle_beta   90.00
_cell.angle_gamma   90.00
#
_symmetry.space_group_name_H-M   'P 1'
#
loop_
_entity.id
_entity.type
_entity.pdbx_description
1 polymer ?
#
loop_
_entity_poly.entity_id
_entity_poly.type
_entity_poly.pdbx_seq_one_letter_code
_entity_poly.pdbx_strand_id
1 'polypeptide(L)'
;VAAGSQAESWIHLEIDRVGDSGFLAQLRQEMVSVLADVRAAVEDVAAMHRSMQQAYDEMLAVKTADGDEVAAYLNWIGVNNFVFLGYADYLVSAGEKVLSRVADSGLGILRHTDHPGFGRCLAGIPGAVDELARDPLPVILVKTDARSTVHRSAYLDFIGVKRYDAAGQVIGLRALVGLYTAHVYHVAATDIPLLRRKIAAVREAIGFVPRSHRDKTLVNVLETYPRDELIEIAQDDLMAIASGIVSLHEREQVRVFMRNDAWGRYVSAMIYMPRDRFDTKLRKRISALLQEALAADHVDFFIMLGESRLARIHFIVHTPVGTAYHYDAEEIERQVARIVRGWADELKHNLIGHYGEARGNALLRRYSPELPLFYQERVTPASAVSDLERLEAAEKSGRVEVKLSAAHGDDGAHQHLKLFRRGRPRPLSAILPILENLGLTVLSEQPFNLPQSDLHVADFAVQLPDPAALNDDTTRQAFIELLESLLRDDAENDGFNRLVLLAGLNGRQISILRAYRRYLRQAGLPFSQVFIENCLATHSRITRGLVDLFEALFSPTADEARARAISDELSAALLQVSNPNDDRILAALQTVIEATLRTNAYQSASDGKSRDYLSFKLSSRDIPFLPQPVPLYEIFVYSERVEGVHLRGAKVARGGLRWSDRMEDFRTEVLGLVKAQMVKNAVIVPLGSKGGFVCKRLPAVSDREAFQAEGIACYTTFIRGLLDLTDNLVDGRVVPPRGVRRRDGDDAYLVVAADKGTATFSDIANGIAIEYGFWLGDAFASGGSVGYDHKKMGITA
;
A
#
# COMPACT_ATOMS: atom_id res chain seq x y z
N VAL A 1 -16.07 63.05 32.30
CA VAL A 1 -15.92 62.15 33.47
C VAL A 1 -15.94 63.03 34.72
N ALA A 2 -16.82 62.77 35.68
CA ALA A 2 -16.88 63.58 36.91
C ALA A 2 -15.57 63.41 37.70
N ALA A 3 -15.10 64.48 38.36
CA ALA A 3 -13.89 64.41 39.19
C ALA A 3 -14.12 63.41 40.34
N GLY A 4 -13.37 62.30 40.33
CA GLY A 4 -13.43 61.24 41.35
C GLY A 4 -14.06 59.90 40.92
N SER A 5 -14.55 59.76 39.69
CA SER A 5 -15.00 58.47 39.16
C SER A 5 -13.84 57.74 38.44
N GLN A 6 -13.54 56.49 38.81
CA GLN A 6 -12.65 55.61 38.05
C GLN A 6 -13.39 55.03 36.84
N ALA A 7 -12.73 55.02 35.68
CA ALA A 7 -13.25 54.34 34.50
C ALA A 7 -12.98 52.83 34.64
N GLU A 8 -14.04 52.04 34.75
CA GLU A 8 -13.96 50.58 34.82
C GLU A 8 -14.46 49.95 33.52
N SER A 9 -13.84 48.84 33.11
CA SER A 9 -14.30 47.99 32.02
C SER A 9 -14.66 46.61 32.60
N TRP A 10 -15.89 46.18 32.38
CA TRP A 10 -16.40 44.89 32.85
C TRP A 10 -16.28 43.86 31.72
N ILE A 11 -15.53 42.79 31.94
CA ILE A 11 -15.34 41.71 30.96
C ILE A 11 -15.99 40.44 31.52
N HIS A 12 -16.93 39.87 30.76
CA HIS A 12 -17.53 38.57 31.03
C HIS A 12 -17.01 37.56 30.00
N LEU A 13 -16.46 36.44 30.47
CA LEU A 13 -15.96 35.35 29.64
C LEU A 13 -16.77 34.09 29.95
N GLU A 14 -17.50 33.60 28.96
CA GLU A 14 -18.22 32.33 29.05
C GLU A 14 -17.36 31.23 28.42
N ILE A 15 -17.25 30.10 29.12
CA ILE A 15 -16.48 28.92 28.68
C ILE A 15 -17.37 27.69 28.72
N ASP A 16 -17.03 26.69 27.91
CA ASP A 16 -17.72 25.39 27.93
C ASP A 16 -17.65 24.75 29.32
N ARG A 17 -18.64 23.90 29.63
CA ARG A 17 -18.72 23.23 30.93
C ARG A 17 -17.57 22.23 31.07
N VAL A 18 -16.59 22.55 31.92
CA VAL A 18 -15.49 21.64 32.26
C VAL A 18 -15.79 20.90 33.57
N GLY A 19 -15.75 19.56 33.54
CA GLY A 19 -16.00 18.69 34.70
C GLY A 19 -14.76 18.34 35.53
N ASP A 20 -13.55 18.63 35.02
CA ASP A 20 -12.28 18.35 35.68
C ASP A 20 -11.87 19.49 36.62
N SER A 21 -11.80 19.21 37.92
CA SER A 21 -11.41 20.19 38.93
C SER A 21 -9.93 20.58 38.87
N GLY A 22 -9.05 19.70 38.38
CA GLY A 22 -7.64 19.99 38.17
C GLY A 22 -7.44 21.05 37.09
N PHE A 23 -8.10 20.85 35.95
CA PHE A 23 -8.12 21.83 34.87
C PHE A 23 -8.67 23.20 35.32
N LEU A 24 -9.78 23.23 36.08
CA LEU A 24 -10.35 24.48 36.60
C LEU A 24 -9.40 25.23 37.54
N ALA A 25 -8.64 24.51 38.37
CA ALA A 25 -7.64 25.11 39.24
C ALA A 25 -6.48 25.70 38.44
N GLN A 26 -5.99 24.98 37.42
CA GLN A 26 -4.96 25.46 36.51
C GLN A 26 -5.41 26.71 35.75
N LEU A 27 -6.60 26.68 35.15
CA LEU A 27 -7.16 27.81 34.42
C LEU A 27 -7.27 29.06 35.32
N ARG A 28 -7.74 28.89 36.56
CA ARG A 28 -7.79 29.98 37.54
C ARG A 28 -6.40 30.56 37.81
N GLN A 29 -5.40 29.70 38.00
CA GLN A 29 -4.02 30.13 38.25
C GLN A 29 -3.45 30.90 37.07
N GLU A 30 -3.66 30.41 35.85
CA GLU A 30 -3.23 31.08 34.61
C GLU A 30 -3.91 32.45 34.46
N MET A 31 -5.23 32.54 34.67
CA MET A 31 -5.95 33.82 34.61
C MET A 31 -5.43 34.84 35.63
N VAL A 32 -5.16 34.41 36.87
CA VAL A 32 -4.60 35.28 37.91
C VAL A 32 -3.19 35.75 37.53
N SER A 33 -2.37 34.86 36.97
CA SER A 33 -1.02 35.20 36.49
C SER A 33 -1.08 36.26 35.38
N VAL A 34 -1.93 36.04 34.36
CA VAL A 34 -2.10 37.00 33.26
C VAL A 34 -2.58 38.37 33.78
N LEU A 35 -3.51 38.40 34.74
CA LEU A 35 -3.95 39.65 35.34
C LEU A 35 -2.85 40.36 36.15
N ALA A 36 -1.94 39.60 36.78
CA ALA A 36 -0.78 40.17 37.45
C ALA A 36 0.19 40.81 36.43
N ASP A 37 0.43 40.16 35.30
CA ASP A 37 1.26 40.69 34.20
C ASP A 37 0.69 42.00 33.65
N VAL A 38 -0.64 42.03 33.42
CA VAL A 38 -1.35 43.24 32.95
C VAL A 38 -1.18 44.38 33.95
N ARG A 39 -1.37 44.13 35.25
CA ARG A 39 -1.20 45.15 36.29
C ARG A 39 0.23 45.67 36.34
N ALA A 40 1.21 44.78 36.37
CA ALA A 40 2.62 45.17 36.42
C ALA A 40 3.01 46.01 35.19
N ALA A 41 2.62 45.58 33.99
CA ALA A 41 2.88 46.32 32.76
C ALA A 41 2.24 47.72 32.78
N VAL A 42 0.96 47.83 33.20
CA VAL A 42 0.20 49.09 33.22
C VAL A 42 0.69 50.06 34.30
N GLU A 43 0.97 49.59 35.51
CA GLU A 43 1.49 50.41 36.61
C GLU A 43 2.82 51.09 36.25
N ASP A 44 3.70 50.36 35.55
CA ASP A 44 5.06 50.81 35.27
C ASP A 44 5.22 51.52 33.91
N VAL A 45 4.16 51.70 33.11
CA VAL A 45 4.24 52.33 31.77
C VAL A 45 5.00 53.65 31.80
N ALA A 46 4.64 54.55 32.73
CA ALA A 46 5.29 55.84 32.83
C ALA A 46 6.80 55.73 33.18
N ALA A 47 7.19 54.73 33.99
CA ALA A 47 8.58 54.48 34.34
C ALA A 47 9.37 53.86 33.17
N MET A 48 8.75 52.95 32.41
CA MET A 48 9.34 52.38 31.19
C MET A 48 9.56 53.45 30.12
N HIS A 49 8.58 54.35 29.90
CA HIS A 49 8.74 55.49 28.99
C HIS A 49 9.87 56.44 29.41
N ARG A 50 10.01 56.73 30.71
CA ARG A 50 11.16 57.52 31.20
C ARG A 50 12.49 56.83 30.93
N SER A 51 12.55 55.50 31.09
CA SER A 51 13.77 54.73 30.85
C SER A 51 14.13 54.67 29.37
N MET A 52 13.13 54.59 28.48
CA MET A 52 13.33 54.74 27.03
C MET A 52 13.81 56.15 26.67
N GLN A 53 13.23 57.20 27.27
CA GLN A 53 13.68 58.58 27.04
C GLN A 53 15.12 58.79 27.50
N GLN A 54 15.52 58.21 28.64
CA GLN A 54 16.92 58.22 29.07
C GLN A 54 17.84 57.51 28.07
N ALA A 55 17.41 56.36 27.52
CA ALA A 55 18.17 55.67 26.49
C ALA A 55 18.35 56.53 25.23
N TYR A 56 17.32 57.29 24.85
CA TYR A 56 17.39 58.27 23.76
C TYR A 56 18.38 59.40 24.05
N ASP A 57 18.29 60.01 25.23
CA ASP A 57 19.18 61.12 25.63
C ASP A 57 20.65 60.67 25.71
N GLU A 58 20.90 59.46 26.24
CA GLU A 58 22.22 58.82 26.26
C GLU A 58 22.73 58.59 24.84
N MET A 59 21.91 58.03 23.94
CA MET A 59 22.32 57.74 22.57
C MET A 59 22.69 59.00 21.77
N LEU A 60 21.97 60.12 21.98
CA LEU A 60 22.31 61.40 21.37
C LEU A 60 23.68 61.94 21.79
N ALA A 61 24.12 61.62 23.02
CA ALA A 61 25.41 62.05 23.55
C ALA A 61 26.59 61.19 23.04
N VAL A 62 26.32 59.99 22.53
CA VAL A 62 27.35 59.05 22.04
C VAL A 62 27.70 59.36 20.58
N LYS A 63 29.00 59.46 20.27
CA LYS A 63 29.51 59.67 18.91
C LYS A 63 29.77 58.35 18.17
N THR A 64 28.71 57.58 17.91
CA THR A 64 28.76 56.39 17.05
C THR A 64 28.27 56.73 15.64
N ALA A 65 28.68 55.95 14.63
CA ALA A 65 28.30 56.17 13.23
C ALA A 65 26.78 56.15 12.98
N ASP A 66 26.04 55.35 13.76
CA ASP A 66 24.58 55.20 13.66
C ASP A 66 23.82 55.73 14.90
N GLY A 67 24.48 56.45 15.80
CA GLY A 67 23.85 56.95 17.03
C GLY A 67 22.66 57.88 16.77
N ASP A 68 22.75 58.71 15.73
CA ASP A 68 21.67 59.62 15.30
C ASP A 68 20.43 58.86 14.81
N GLU A 69 20.63 57.80 14.04
CA GLU A 69 19.55 56.95 13.52
C GLU A 69 18.91 56.11 14.61
N VAL A 70 19.72 55.57 15.55
CA VAL A 70 19.21 54.85 16.71
C VAL A 70 18.43 55.78 17.62
N ALA A 71 18.89 57.01 17.85
CA ALA A 71 18.12 58.00 18.59
C ALA A 71 16.79 58.32 17.87
N ALA A 72 16.81 58.51 16.54
CA ALA A 72 15.58 58.70 15.77
C ALA A 72 14.62 57.51 15.92
N TYR A 73 15.13 56.28 15.94
CA TYR A 73 14.36 55.07 16.18
C TYR A 73 13.76 55.02 17.59
N LEU A 74 14.55 55.32 18.63
CA LEU A 74 14.08 55.35 20.03
C LEU A 74 12.97 56.38 20.22
N ASN A 75 13.13 57.58 19.67
CA ASN A 75 12.08 58.59 19.68
C ASN A 75 10.83 58.09 18.92
N TRP A 76 11.02 57.44 17.77
CA TRP A 76 9.93 56.91 16.97
C TRP A 76 9.12 55.85 17.73
N ILE A 77 9.75 54.86 18.36
CA ILE A 77 9.06 53.86 19.20
C ILE A 77 8.37 54.49 20.42
N GLY A 78 8.93 55.57 20.96
CA GLY A 78 8.38 56.32 22.07
C GLY A 78 7.06 57.05 21.77
N VAL A 79 6.78 57.33 20.49
CA VAL A 79 5.57 58.04 20.04
C VAL A 79 4.58 57.06 19.40
N ASN A 80 3.96 56.20 20.24
CA ASN A 80 2.88 55.27 19.87
C ASN A 80 3.22 54.18 18.84
N ASN A 81 4.50 53.92 18.56
CA ASN A 81 4.91 52.82 17.68
C ASN A 81 5.28 51.53 18.43
N PHE A 82 5.37 51.58 19.75
CA PHE A 82 5.68 50.43 20.59
C PHE A 82 4.89 50.44 21.91
N VAL A 83 4.42 49.27 22.31
CA VAL A 83 3.78 49.04 23.61
C VAL A 83 4.83 48.46 24.54
N PHE A 84 5.29 49.28 25.50
CA PHE A 84 6.26 48.84 26.50
C PHE A 84 5.59 47.94 27.54
N LEU A 85 6.12 46.73 27.71
CA LEU A 85 5.59 45.73 28.64
C LEU A 85 6.58 45.39 29.75
N GLY A 86 7.89 45.52 29.49
CA GLY A 86 8.92 45.31 30.50
C GLY A 86 10.21 46.10 30.23
N TYR A 87 10.96 46.33 31.30
CA TYR A 87 12.28 46.95 31.23
C TYR A 87 13.24 46.36 32.26
N ALA A 88 14.53 46.29 31.94
CA ALA A 88 15.60 45.99 32.89
C ALA A 88 16.94 46.60 32.44
N ASP A 89 17.79 46.95 33.40
CA ASP A 89 19.17 47.37 33.14
C ASP A 89 20.15 46.21 33.32
N TYR A 90 21.14 46.16 32.43
CA TYR A 90 22.28 45.26 32.53
C TYR A 90 23.58 46.05 32.48
N LEU A 91 24.53 45.71 33.36
CA LEU A 91 25.83 46.34 33.46
C LEU A 91 26.93 45.29 33.60
N VAL A 92 28.13 45.67 33.21
CA VAL A 92 29.34 44.88 33.43
C VAL A 92 29.88 45.18 34.82
N SER A 93 29.97 44.17 35.68
CA SER A 93 30.63 44.32 36.99
C SER A 93 32.13 44.57 36.79
N ALA A 94 32.75 45.33 37.69
CA ALA A 94 34.18 45.60 37.61
C ALA A 94 35.02 44.31 37.61
N GLY A 95 35.76 44.06 36.53
CA GLY A 95 36.61 42.87 36.36
C GLY A 95 35.92 41.66 35.69
N GLU A 96 34.62 41.74 35.42
CA GLU A 96 33.88 40.72 34.67
C GLU A 96 33.77 41.08 33.18
N LYS A 97 33.44 40.09 32.35
CA LYS A 97 33.16 40.26 30.92
C LYS A 97 31.71 39.94 30.54
N VAL A 98 30.87 39.66 31.53
CA VAL A 98 29.50 39.22 31.35
C VAL A 98 28.55 40.28 31.90
N LEU A 99 27.47 40.55 31.17
CA LEU A 99 26.39 41.41 31.61
C LEU A 99 25.66 40.78 32.79
N SER A 100 25.55 41.54 33.88
CA SER A 100 24.73 41.19 35.04
C SER A 100 23.54 42.14 35.12
N ARG A 101 22.38 41.60 35.48
CA ARG A 101 21.17 42.39 35.66
C ARG A 101 21.33 43.28 36.90
N VAL A 102 21.06 44.58 36.76
CA VAL A 102 21.10 45.53 37.88
C VAL A 102 19.94 45.24 38.82
N ALA A 103 20.24 45.07 40.11
CA ALA A 103 19.24 44.83 41.15
C ALA A 103 18.16 45.93 41.15
N ASP A 104 16.90 45.53 41.32
CA ASP A 104 15.73 46.42 41.39
C ASP A 104 15.48 47.32 40.15
N SER A 105 16.18 47.08 39.03
CA SER A 105 15.95 47.79 37.77
C SER A 105 14.73 47.28 36.97
N GLY A 106 14.14 46.17 37.41
CA GLY A 106 13.04 45.50 36.72
C GLY A 106 11.72 46.26 36.79
N LEU A 107 11.11 46.51 35.63
CA LEU A 107 9.79 47.11 35.50
C LEU A 107 8.87 46.23 34.66
N GLY A 108 7.56 46.38 34.86
CA GLY A 108 6.54 45.68 34.11
C GLY A 108 6.62 44.16 34.27
N ILE A 109 6.48 43.42 33.17
CA ILE A 109 6.57 41.95 33.16
C ILE A 109 7.96 41.42 33.56
N LEU A 110 8.99 42.28 33.55
CA LEU A 110 10.34 41.92 33.98
C LEU A 110 10.58 42.17 35.47
N ARG A 111 9.61 42.70 36.24
CA ARG A 111 9.76 43.05 37.66
C ARG A 111 10.34 41.91 38.51
N HIS A 112 9.98 40.67 38.20
CA HIS A 112 10.40 39.47 38.92
C HIS A 112 11.31 38.57 38.06
N THR A 113 12.52 38.26 38.54
CA THR A 113 13.49 37.40 37.84
C THR A 113 13.09 35.92 37.83
N ASP A 114 12.24 35.49 38.75
CA ASP A 114 11.71 34.13 38.90
C ASP A 114 10.35 33.94 38.21
N HIS A 115 9.88 34.93 37.44
CA HIS A 115 8.62 34.82 36.71
C HIS A 115 8.62 33.60 35.77
N PRO A 116 7.60 32.73 35.80
CA PRO A 116 7.60 31.44 35.08
C PRO A 116 7.73 31.59 33.56
N GLY A 117 7.11 32.61 32.97
CA GLY A 117 7.24 32.94 31.54
C GLY A 117 8.41 33.87 31.18
N PHE A 118 8.55 35.01 31.88
CA PHE A 118 9.47 36.09 31.49
C PHE A 118 10.80 36.12 32.25
N GLY A 119 10.99 35.33 33.31
CA GLY A 119 12.25 35.31 34.07
C GLY A 119 13.46 34.87 33.23
N ARG A 120 13.20 34.13 32.15
CA ARG A 120 14.19 33.64 31.18
C ARG A 120 14.05 34.20 29.77
N CYS A 121 13.11 35.11 29.50
CA CYS A 121 12.87 35.60 28.13
C CYS A 121 14.03 36.38 27.51
N LEU A 122 15.04 36.71 28.32
CA LEU A 122 16.29 37.37 27.93
C LEU A 122 17.50 36.44 27.96
N ALA A 123 17.32 35.14 28.27
CA ALA A 123 18.42 34.18 28.45
C ALA A 123 19.17 33.84 27.15
N GLY A 124 18.56 34.09 25.98
CA GLY A 124 19.17 33.92 24.67
C GLY A 124 19.93 35.15 24.14
N ILE A 125 20.05 36.23 24.92
CA ILE A 125 20.78 37.43 24.53
C ILE A 125 22.26 37.27 24.89
N PRO A 126 23.20 37.72 24.04
CA PRO A 126 24.63 37.70 24.34
C PRO A 126 24.94 38.23 25.74
N GLY A 127 25.43 37.36 26.61
CA GLY A 127 25.87 37.75 27.95
C GLY A 127 27.26 38.37 27.92
N ALA A 128 28.09 38.04 26.92
CA ALA A 128 29.48 38.51 26.84
C ALA A 128 29.57 39.87 26.16
N VAL A 129 30.21 40.83 26.81
CA VAL A 129 30.40 42.20 26.31
C VAL A 129 31.20 42.22 25.01
N ASP A 130 32.18 41.33 24.89
CA ASP A 130 33.00 41.16 23.69
C ASP A 130 32.16 40.74 22.46
N GLU A 131 31.01 40.09 22.65
CA GLU A 131 30.09 39.71 21.58
C GLU A 131 29.17 40.87 21.19
N LEU A 132 28.63 41.61 22.18
CA LEU A 132 27.88 42.85 21.95
C LEU A 132 28.71 43.91 21.21
N ALA A 133 30.00 43.99 21.49
CA ALA A 133 30.92 44.96 20.88
C ALA A 133 31.28 44.63 19.42
N ARG A 134 31.06 43.37 18.95
CA ARG A 134 31.32 42.99 17.55
C ARG A 134 30.28 43.54 16.59
N ASP A 135 29.05 43.70 17.06
CA ASP A 135 27.98 44.32 16.29
C ASP A 135 28.14 45.86 16.38
N PRO A 136 28.43 46.55 15.26
CA PRO A 136 28.66 47.98 15.25
C PRO A 136 27.37 48.79 15.52
N LEU A 137 26.19 48.18 15.37
CA LEU A 137 24.92 48.89 15.57
C LEU A 137 24.70 49.13 17.08
N PRO A 138 24.40 50.37 17.52
CA PRO A 138 24.17 50.66 18.94
C PRO A 138 22.90 50.04 19.56
N VAL A 139 22.09 49.32 18.79
CA VAL A 139 20.85 48.70 19.20
C VAL A 139 20.74 47.27 18.69
N ILE A 140 20.10 46.41 19.48
CA ILE A 140 19.78 45.01 19.15
C ILE A 140 18.26 44.91 19.05
N LEU A 141 17.73 44.41 17.93
CA LEU A 141 16.29 44.32 17.65
C LEU A 141 15.91 42.89 17.25
N VAL A 142 15.14 42.20 18.10
CA VAL A 142 14.77 40.79 17.88
C VAL A 142 13.52 40.36 18.63
N LYS A 143 12.83 39.32 18.15
CA LYS A 143 11.80 38.60 18.90
C LYS A 143 12.42 37.80 20.03
N THR A 144 11.75 37.71 21.18
CA THR A 144 12.13 36.78 22.25
C THR A 144 11.48 35.40 22.01
N ASP A 145 11.86 34.42 22.83
CA ASP A 145 11.23 33.09 22.89
C ASP A 145 9.91 33.08 23.70
N ALA A 146 9.56 34.21 24.33
CA ALA A 146 8.37 34.35 25.15
C ALA A 146 7.22 35.03 24.40
N ARG A 147 6.02 34.46 24.52
CA ARG A 147 4.78 35.09 24.03
C ARG A 147 4.19 36.02 25.08
N SER A 148 3.69 37.16 24.63
CA SER A 148 3.04 38.13 25.50
C SER A 148 1.71 37.60 26.03
N THR A 149 1.52 37.73 27.33
CA THR A 149 0.23 37.56 28.03
C THR A 149 -0.58 38.87 28.04
N VAL A 150 0.05 39.99 27.72
CA VAL A 150 -0.54 41.34 27.73
C VAL A 150 -0.74 41.84 26.29
N HIS A 151 -1.81 42.60 26.06
CA HIS A 151 -2.17 43.23 24.78
C HIS A 151 -2.59 42.25 23.65
N ARG A 152 -1.74 41.30 23.24
CA ARG A 152 -2.07 40.22 22.28
C ARG A 152 -1.11 39.04 22.41
N SER A 153 -1.56 37.84 22.09
CA SER A 153 -0.70 36.65 22.02
C SER A 153 0.20 36.72 20.79
N ALA A 154 1.41 37.24 20.98
CA ALA A 154 2.48 37.35 19.99
C ALA A 154 3.83 37.24 20.69
N TYR A 155 4.87 36.80 19.98
CA TYR A 155 6.23 36.86 20.51
C TYR A 155 6.62 38.30 20.83
N LEU A 156 7.21 38.49 22.01
CA LEU A 156 7.64 39.81 22.47
C LEU A 156 8.81 40.31 21.63
N ASP A 157 8.84 41.60 21.40
CA ASP A 157 9.96 42.32 20.80
C ASP A 157 10.93 42.75 21.90
N PHE A 158 12.21 42.44 21.73
CA PHE A 158 13.31 42.90 22.55
C PHE A 158 14.11 43.97 21.79
N ILE A 159 14.26 45.12 22.45
CA ILE A 159 15.05 46.26 22.00
C ILE A 159 16.14 46.49 23.04
N GLY A 160 17.35 46.05 22.73
CA GLY A 160 18.53 46.21 23.58
C GLY A 160 19.35 47.42 23.16
N VAL A 161 19.37 48.48 23.96
CA VAL A 161 20.15 49.70 23.68
C VAL A 161 21.50 49.61 24.39
N LYS A 162 22.60 49.58 23.62
CA LYS A 162 23.96 49.49 24.16
C LYS A 162 24.29 50.79 24.90
N ARG A 163 24.87 50.66 26.09
CA ARG A 163 25.34 51.78 26.91
C ARG A 163 26.85 51.92 26.74
N TYR A 164 27.33 53.14 26.61
CA TYR A 164 28.74 53.43 26.36
C TYR A 164 29.34 54.27 27.49
N ASP A 165 30.62 54.05 27.77
CA ASP A 165 31.41 54.99 28.57
C ASP A 165 31.91 56.19 27.75
N ALA A 166 32.61 57.10 28.41
CA ALA A 166 33.21 58.28 27.77
C ALA A 166 34.31 57.93 26.72
N ALA A 167 34.86 56.72 26.77
CA ALA A 167 35.83 56.22 25.79
C ALA A 167 35.17 55.51 24.60
N GLY A 168 33.83 55.38 24.60
CA GLY A 168 33.06 54.69 23.55
C GLY A 168 33.07 53.17 23.69
N GLN A 169 33.41 52.62 24.86
CA GLN A 169 33.33 51.18 25.13
C GLN A 169 31.96 50.80 25.68
N VAL A 170 31.47 49.62 25.30
CA VAL A 170 30.18 49.10 25.77
C VAL A 170 30.29 48.71 27.25
N ILE A 171 29.50 49.34 28.11
CA ILE A 171 29.47 49.12 29.56
C ILE A 171 28.18 48.47 30.06
N GLY A 172 27.19 48.30 29.19
CA GLY A 172 25.89 47.77 29.57
C GLY A 172 24.88 47.73 28.44
N LEU A 173 23.66 47.33 28.82
CA LEU A 173 22.52 47.17 27.91
C LEU A 173 21.23 47.57 28.64
N ARG A 174 20.46 48.49 28.05
CA ARG A 174 19.08 48.77 28.47
C ARG A 174 18.15 47.84 27.70
N ALA A 175 17.49 46.93 28.41
CA ALA A 175 16.57 45.96 27.83
C ALA A 175 15.15 46.52 27.87
N LEU A 176 14.57 46.81 26.70
CA LEU A 176 13.16 47.15 26.54
C LEU A 176 12.43 45.96 25.92
N VAL A 177 11.32 45.53 26.52
CA VAL A 177 10.52 44.39 26.04
C VAL A 177 9.08 44.84 25.83
N GLY A 178 8.48 44.43 24.70
CA GLY A 178 7.13 44.87 24.36
C GLY A 178 6.62 44.33 23.04
N LEU A 179 5.75 45.10 22.39
CA LEU A 179 5.16 44.75 21.09
C LEU A 179 5.06 45.98 20.19
N TYR A 180 5.39 45.85 18.91
CA TYR A 180 5.07 46.89 17.92
C TYR A 180 3.55 47.11 17.79
N THR A 181 3.13 48.37 17.68
CA THR A 181 1.72 48.72 17.46
C THR A 181 1.28 48.41 16.03
N ALA A 182 -0.04 48.38 15.79
CA ALA A 182 -0.59 48.18 14.45
C ALA A 182 -0.05 49.22 13.44
N HIS A 183 0.31 50.42 13.90
CA HIS A 183 0.82 51.51 13.06
C HIS A 183 2.10 51.13 12.30
N VAL A 184 3.02 50.39 12.94
CA VAL A 184 4.28 49.92 12.34
C VAL A 184 4.03 49.08 11.08
N TYR A 185 2.90 48.37 11.02
CA TYR A 185 2.55 47.53 9.88
C TYR A 185 1.87 48.29 8.74
N HIS A 186 1.54 49.57 8.92
CA HIS A 186 0.80 50.38 7.93
C HIS A 186 1.54 51.62 7.43
N VAL A 187 2.59 52.06 8.11
CA VAL A 187 3.50 53.10 7.61
C VAL A 187 4.46 52.55 6.56
N ALA A 188 5.01 53.44 5.73
CA ALA A 188 6.01 53.03 4.75
C ALA A 188 7.26 52.51 5.45
N ALA A 189 7.80 51.37 5.00
CA ALA A 189 9.01 50.80 5.60
C ALA A 189 10.23 51.74 5.46
N THR A 190 10.19 52.62 4.45
CA THR A 190 11.16 53.69 4.19
C THR A 190 11.03 54.91 5.11
N ASP A 191 9.96 55.01 5.91
CA ASP A 191 9.80 56.06 6.92
C ASP A 191 10.26 55.61 8.32
N ILE A 192 10.42 54.30 8.54
CA ILE A 192 10.85 53.74 9.82
C ILE A 192 12.36 53.92 9.95
N PRO A 193 12.87 54.63 11.00
CA PRO A 193 14.30 54.74 11.24
C PRO A 193 14.96 53.36 11.36
N LEU A 194 16.25 53.27 11.00
CA LEU A 194 17.01 52.02 10.79
C LEU A 194 16.59 51.25 9.54
N LEU A 195 15.28 50.98 9.36
CA LEU A 195 14.79 50.26 8.18
C LEU A 195 14.99 51.07 6.89
N ARG A 196 14.77 52.38 6.94
CA ARG A 196 15.00 53.26 5.79
C ARG A 196 16.46 53.23 5.29
N ARG A 197 17.43 53.20 6.20
CA ARG A 197 18.87 53.06 5.86
C ARG A 197 19.15 51.66 5.32
N LYS A 198 18.64 50.61 5.97
CA LYS A 198 18.78 49.21 5.52
C LYS A 198 18.23 49.01 4.10
N ILE A 199 17.02 49.51 3.83
CA ILE A 199 16.35 49.44 2.52
C ILE A 199 17.16 50.21 1.46
N ALA A 200 17.63 51.42 1.79
CA ALA A 200 18.46 52.21 0.88
C ALA A 200 19.76 51.47 0.52
N ALA A 201 20.45 50.91 1.51
CA ALA A 201 21.68 50.14 1.32
C ALA A 201 21.47 48.89 0.47
N VAL A 202 20.40 48.11 0.73
CA VAL A 202 20.05 46.93 -0.09
C VAL A 202 19.74 47.32 -1.52
N ARG A 203 18.97 48.39 -1.72
CA ARG A 203 18.61 48.86 -3.07
C ARG A 203 19.83 49.33 -3.86
N GLU A 204 20.74 50.04 -3.20
CA GLU A 204 22.02 50.47 -3.79
C GLU A 204 22.90 49.26 -4.14
N ALA A 205 23.03 48.29 -3.24
CA ALA A 205 23.84 47.08 -3.45
C ALA A 205 23.32 46.20 -4.61
N ILE A 206 21.99 46.07 -4.77
CA ILE A 206 21.39 45.33 -5.90
C ILE A 206 21.61 46.07 -7.23
N GLY A 207 21.71 47.40 -7.21
CA GLY A 207 22.17 48.18 -8.36
C GLY A 207 21.26 48.17 -9.58
N PHE A 208 19.96 47.89 -9.43
CA PHE A 208 19.01 48.04 -10.55
C PHE A 208 18.92 49.50 -11.00
N VAL A 209 18.76 49.71 -12.31
CA VAL A 209 18.61 51.05 -12.88
C VAL A 209 17.42 51.75 -12.20
N PRO A 210 17.61 52.95 -11.62
CA PRO A 210 16.55 53.66 -10.91
C PRO A 210 15.30 53.82 -11.78
N ARG A 211 14.13 53.58 -11.18
CA ARG A 211 12.79 53.63 -11.82
C ARG A 211 12.55 52.60 -12.94
N SER A 212 13.47 51.66 -13.17
CA SER A 212 13.22 50.51 -14.05
C SER A 212 12.12 49.60 -13.51
N HIS A 213 11.62 48.69 -14.35
CA HIS A 213 10.64 47.69 -13.90
C HIS A 213 11.17 46.89 -12.70
N ARG A 214 12.41 46.38 -12.77
CA ARG A 214 13.04 45.61 -11.68
C ARG A 214 13.26 46.43 -10.41
N ASP A 215 13.63 47.71 -10.53
CA ASP A 215 13.75 48.62 -9.37
C ASP A 215 12.40 48.85 -8.69
N LYS A 216 11.33 49.08 -9.47
CA LYS A 216 9.96 49.22 -8.92
C LYS A 216 9.48 47.92 -8.24
N THR A 217 9.75 46.76 -8.84
CA THR A 217 9.45 45.46 -8.23
C THR A 217 10.23 45.27 -6.93
N LEU A 218 11.52 45.62 -6.90
CA LEU A 218 12.34 45.53 -5.69
C LEU A 218 11.78 46.41 -4.56
N VAL A 219 11.44 47.67 -4.85
CA VAL A 219 10.83 48.57 -3.87
C VAL A 219 9.53 47.96 -3.32
N ASN A 220 8.67 47.42 -4.18
CA ASN A 220 7.44 46.76 -3.74
C ASN A 220 7.71 45.50 -2.90
N VAL A 221 8.74 44.70 -3.24
CA VAL A 221 9.14 43.52 -2.47
C VAL A 221 9.60 43.93 -1.07
N LEU A 222 10.43 44.96 -0.94
CA LEU A 222 10.93 45.46 0.34
C LEU A 222 9.81 46.07 1.19
N GLU A 223 8.87 46.79 0.56
CA GLU A 223 7.72 47.41 1.24
C GLU A 223 6.68 46.39 1.72
N THR A 224 6.49 45.31 0.98
CA THR A 224 5.55 44.22 1.33
C THR A 224 6.21 43.07 2.08
N TYR A 225 7.49 43.18 2.39
CA TYR A 225 8.20 42.22 3.23
C TYR A 225 7.59 42.23 4.65
N PRO A 226 7.51 41.08 5.35
CA PRO A 226 6.98 41.05 6.71
C PRO A 226 7.79 42.00 7.59
N ARG A 227 7.13 42.90 8.34
CA ARG A 227 7.81 43.99 9.07
C ARG A 227 8.73 43.44 10.15
N ASP A 228 8.25 42.47 10.91
CA ASP A 228 9.05 41.80 11.95
C ASP A 228 10.30 41.15 11.34
N GLU A 229 10.15 40.48 10.18
CA GLU A 229 11.27 39.88 9.45
C GLU A 229 12.26 40.93 8.91
N LEU A 230 11.75 42.07 8.38
CA LEU A 230 12.57 43.15 7.83
C LEU A 230 13.44 43.82 8.90
N ILE A 231 12.95 43.88 10.14
CA ILE A 231 13.66 44.39 11.31
C ILE A 231 14.86 43.50 11.64
N GLU A 232 14.65 42.19 11.68
CA GLU A 232 15.66 41.23 12.15
C GLU A 232 16.67 40.80 11.09
N ILE A 233 16.23 40.68 9.83
CA ILE A 233 17.06 40.13 8.76
C ILE A 233 18.34 40.97 8.56
N ALA A 234 19.47 40.29 8.42
CA ALA A 234 20.73 40.90 8.07
C ALA A 234 20.69 41.48 6.64
N GLN A 235 21.50 42.50 6.37
CA GLN A 235 21.49 43.19 5.09
C GLN A 235 21.80 42.24 3.91
N ASP A 236 22.78 41.37 4.06
CA ASP A 236 23.22 40.44 3.01
C ASP A 236 22.15 39.39 2.68
N ASP A 237 21.50 38.83 3.71
CA ASP A 237 20.39 37.90 3.54
C ASP A 237 19.19 38.58 2.87
N LEU A 238 18.86 39.79 3.29
CA LEU A 238 17.77 40.57 2.69
C LEU A 238 18.05 40.86 1.22
N MET A 239 19.29 41.21 0.88
CA MET A 239 19.72 41.43 -0.50
C MET A 239 19.56 40.16 -1.34
N ALA A 240 20.03 39.01 -0.85
CA ALA A 240 19.94 37.74 -1.56
C ALA A 240 18.48 37.31 -1.77
N ILE A 241 17.67 37.36 -0.70
CA ILE A 241 16.26 36.95 -0.73
C ILE A 241 15.43 37.92 -1.59
N ALA A 242 15.58 39.24 -1.42
CA ALA A 242 14.84 40.21 -2.22
C ALA A 242 15.16 40.10 -3.71
N SER A 243 16.43 39.88 -4.08
CA SER A 243 16.84 39.63 -5.47
C SER A 243 16.21 38.36 -6.05
N GLY A 244 16.15 37.30 -5.24
CA GLY A 244 15.46 36.06 -5.58
C GLY A 244 13.96 36.27 -5.81
N ILE A 245 13.30 37.03 -4.94
CA ILE A 245 11.87 37.34 -5.06
C ILE A 245 11.59 38.20 -6.31
N VAL A 246 12.42 39.19 -6.62
CA VAL A 246 12.26 39.99 -7.85
C VAL A 246 12.35 39.10 -9.10
N SER A 247 13.21 38.07 -9.07
CA SER A 247 13.35 37.11 -10.17
C SER A 247 12.16 36.17 -10.33
N LEU A 248 11.28 36.06 -9.32
CA LEU A 248 10.07 35.25 -9.34
C LEU A 248 8.85 35.93 -9.96
N HIS A 249 8.85 37.26 -10.07
CA HIS A 249 7.66 38.07 -10.36
C HIS A 249 6.91 37.69 -11.66
N GLU A 250 7.54 36.88 -12.54
CA GLU A 250 6.96 36.40 -13.81
C GLU A 250 6.89 34.87 -13.94
N ARG A 251 7.29 34.09 -12.92
CA ARG A 251 7.38 32.62 -13.01
C ARG A 251 6.49 31.92 -11.98
N GLU A 252 5.60 31.06 -12.43
CA GLU A 252 4.76 30.19 -11.59
C GLU A 252 5.55 28.97 -11.08
N GLN A 253 6.58 29.22 -10.28
CA GLN A 253 7.45 28.18 -9.72
C GLN A 253 7.45 28.22 -8.21
N VAL A 254 7.67 27.04 -7.60
CA VAL A 254 7.93 26.95 -6.18
C VAL A 254 9.33 27.46 -5.89
N ARG A 255 9.46 28.34 -4.90
CA ARG A 255 10.77 28.78 -4.39
C ARG A 255 10.76 28.83 -2.88
N VAL A 256 11.89 28.47 -2.29
CA VAL A 256 12.10 28.46 -0.85
C VAL A 256 13.30 29.35 -0.53
N PHE A 257 13.08 30.37 0.30
CA PHE A 257 14.15 31.22 0.84
C PHE A 257 14.27 30.96 2.32
N MET A 258 15.48 30.69 2.80
CA MET A 258 15.72 30.36 4.20
C MET A 258 16.86 31.20 4.75
N ARG A 259 16.76 31.56 6.03
CA ARG A 259 17.87 32.16 6.79
C ARG A 259 17.85 31.66 8.23
N ASN A 260 19.02 31.59 8.83
CA ASN A 260 19.16 31.33 10.27
C ASN A 260 18.87 32.61 11.06
N ASP A 261 18.25 32.47 12.23
CA ASP A 261 18.31 33.49 13.27
C ASP A 261 19.76 33.68 13.75
N ALA A 262 20.15 34.92 14.05
CA ALA A 262 21.53 35.26 14.40
C ALA A 262 22.04 34.54 15.67
N TRP A 263 21.13 34.06 16.53
CA TRP A 263 21.48 33.34 17.75
C TRP A 263 20.93 31.90 17.79
N GLY A 264 20.56 31.35 16.63
CA GLY A 264 20.21 29.93 16.49
C GLY A 264 18.95 29.52 17.26
N ARG A 265 17.96 30.41 17.34
CA ARG A 265 16.67 30.13 18.01
C ARG A 265 15.60 29.56 17.08
N TYR A 266 15.65 29.95 15.81
CA TYR A 266 14.72 29.50 14.80
C TYR A 266 15.33 29.63 13.40
N VAL A 267 14.69 28.99 12.42
CA VAL A 267 14.95 29.18 10.99
C VAL A 267 13.74 29.84 10.35
N SER A 268 13.96 30.97 9.67
CA SER A 268 12.92 31.65 8.88
C SER A 268 12.88 31.01 7.50
N ALA A 269 11.72 30.54 7.06
CA ALA A 269 11.52 29.95 5.74
C ALA A 269 10.35 30.63 5.00
N MET A 270 10.66 31.32 3.90
CA MET A 270 9.69 32.00 3.05
C MET A 270 9.46 31.21 1.76
N ILE A 271 8.25 30.68 1.61
CA ILE A 271 7.89 29.77 0.52
C ILE A 271 6.89 30.44 -0.40
N TYR A 272 7.24 30.47 -1.68
CA TYR A 272 6.39 30.95 -2.77
C TYR A 272 5.88 29.76 -3.59
N MET A 273 4.61 29.78 -3.98
CA MET A 273 4.00 28.75 -4.83
C MET A 273 2.82 29.31 -5.64
N PRO A 274 2.40 28.68 -6.75
CA PRO A 274 1.20 29.08 -7.47
C PRO A 274 -0.03 29.12 -6.54
N ARG A 275 -0.73 30.25 -6.53
CA ARG A 275 -1.84 30.53 -5.60
C ARG A 275 -2.94 29.48 -5.67
N ASP A 276 -3.25 28.99 -6.86
CA ASP A 276 -4.32 28.00 -7.07
C ASP A 276 -3.99 26.60 -6.53
N ARG A 277 -2.73 26.36 -6.15
CA ARG A 277 -2.29 25.10 -5.53
C ARG A 277 -2.32 25.15 -4.00
N PHE A 278 -2.51 26.33 -3.40
CA PHE A 278 -2.48 26.47 -1.95
C PHE A 278 -3.75 25.92 -1.30
N ASP A 279 -3.59 25.00 -0.34
CA ASP A 279 -4.63 24.58 0.58
C ASP A 279 -4.10 24.26 1.99
N THR A 280 -5.00 24.03 2.94
CA THR A 280 -4.66 23.72 4.34
C THR A 280 -3.91 22.39 4.50
N LYS A 281 -4.16 21.38 3.65
CA LYS A 281 -3.49 20.07 3.72
C LYS A 281 -2.03 20.19 3.30
N LEU A 282 -1.78 20.90 2.21
CA LEU A 282 -0.47 21.22 1.66
C LEU A 282 0.36 22.00 2.68
N ARG A 283 -0.21 23.05 3.30
CA ARG A 283 0.45 23.78 4.39
C ARG A 283 0.92 22.82 5.50
N LYS A 284 0.04 21.93 5.97
CA LYS A 284 0.39 20.97 7.03
C LYS A 284 1.52 20.01 6.62
N ARG A 285 1.51 19.53 5.36
CA ARG A 285 2.58 18.67 4.83
C ARG A 285 3.93 19.40 4.76
N ILE A 286 3.93 20.67 4.33
CA ILE A 286 5.14 21.49 4.32
C ILE A 286 5.62 21.77 5.75
N SER A 287 4.71 22.05 6.69
CA SER A 287 5.08 22.20 8.11
C SER A 287 5.74 20.94 8.67
N ALA A 288 5.17 19.75 8.39
CA ALA A 288 5.75 18.48 8.81
C ALA A 288 7.14 18.25 8.20
N LEU A 289 7.30 18.56 6.90
CA LEU A 289 8.59 18.47 6.22
C LEU A 289 9.65 19.35 6.89
N LEU A 290 9.32 20.62 7.13
CA LEU A 290 10.25 21.56 7.78
C LEU A 290 10.57 21.14 9.21
N GLN A 291 9.57 20.62 9.93
CA GLN A 291 9.74 20.13 11.29
C GLN A 291 10.70 18.95 11.37
N GLU A 292 10.56 17.98 10.45
CA GLU A 292 11.45 16.82 10.36
C GLU A 292 12.85 17.21 9.88
N ALA A 293 12.94 17.98 8.78
CA ALA A 293 14.21 18.36 8.18
C ALA A 293 15.10 19.20 9.09
N LEU A 294 14.50 20.00 9.99
CA LEU A 294 15.22 20.87 10.92
C LEU A 294 15.17 20.37 12.37
N ALA A 295 14.63 19.18 12.63
CA ALA A 295 14.44 18.64 13.99
C ALA A 295 13.82 19.68 14.95
N ALA A 296 12.75 20.33 14.49
CA ALA A 296 12.16 21.48 15.15
C ALA A 296 11.13 21.07 16.22
N ASP A 297 11.04 21.87 17.28
CA ASP A 297 10.06 21.66 18.36
C ASP A 297 8.64 22.01 17.89
N HIS A 298 8.50 23.15 17.21
CA HIS A 298 7.25 23.59 16.60
C HIS A 298 7.47 24.52 15.41
N VAL A 299 6.44 24.65 14.58
CA VAL A 299 6.45 25.50 13.38
C VAL A 299 5.27 26.45 13.41
N ASP A 300 5.55 27.74 13.51
CA ASP A 300 4.56 28.80 13.29
C ASP A 300 4.50 29.16 11.80
N PHE A 301 3.35 29.68 11.36
CA PHE A 301 3.17 30.08 9.97
C PHE A 301 2.31 31.32 9.83
N PHE A 302 2.61 32.11 8.80
CA PHE A 302 1.88 33.31 8.43
C PHE A 302 1.61 33.28 6.93
N ILE A 303 0.34 33.40 6.55
CA ILE A 303 -0.07 33.35 5.15
C ILE A 303 -0.27 34.79 4.68
N MET A 304 0.33 35.12 3.53
CA MET A 304 0.01 36.36 2.84
C MET A 304 -0.52 36.05 1.44
N LEU A 305 -1.80 36.36 1.25
CA LEU A 305 -2.48 36.30 -0.05
C LEU A 305 -2.64 37.74 -0.55
N GLY A 306 -1.84 38.11 -1.54
CA GLY A 306 -1.94 39.41 -2.23
C GLY A 306 -2.54 39.29 -3.62
N GLU A 307 -2.35 40.32 -4.43
CA GLU A 307 -2.74 40.35 -5.86
C GLU A 307 -1.79 39.52 -6.77
N SER A 308 -0.70 39.01 -6.21
CA SER A 308 0.25 38.13 -6.91
C SER A 308 -0.40 36.79 -7.31
N ARG A 309 0.07 36.21 -8.42
CA ARG A 309 -0.23 34.83 -8.83
C ARG A 309 0.40 33.78 -7.91
N LEU A 310 1.35 34.19 -7.07
CA LEU A 310 1.99 33.34 -6.09
C LEU A 310 1.39 33.58 -4.71
N ALA A 311 1.03 32.50 -4.01
CA ALA A 311 0.81 32.53 -2.57
C ALA A 311 2.18 32.54 -1.86
N ARG A 312 2.27 33.34 -0.79
CA ARG A 312 3.44 33.38 0.09
C ARG A 312 3.07 32.83 1.46
N ILE A 313 3.85 31.87 1.93
CA ILE A 313 3.77 31.37 3.31
C ILE A 313 5.11 31.62 3.96
N HIS A 314 5.08 32.28 5.11
CA HIS A 314 6.26 32.49 5.95
C HIS A 314 6.17 31.54 7.14
N PHE A 315 7.14 30.64 7.27
CA PHE A 315 7.28 29.72 8.39
C PHE A 315 8.38 30.22 9.31
N ILE A 316 8.11 30.16 10.62
CA ILE A 316 9.12 30.31 11.68
C ILE A 316 9.26 28.93 12.31
N VAL A 317 10.38 28.28 12.04
CA VAL A 317 10.69 26.91 12.47
C VAL A 317 11.54 26.99 13.72
N HIS A 318 10.94 26.76 14.89
CA HIS A 318 11.61 26.94 16.18
C HIS A 318 12.45 25.72 16.52
N THR A 319 13.68 25.98 16.93
CA THR A 319 14.70 24.94 17.15
C THR A 319 15.33 25.09 18.53
N PRO A 320 15.94 24.03 19.09
CA PRO A 320 16.67 24.14 20.34
C PRO A 320 17.74 25.23 20.28
N VAL A 321 17.77 26.10 21.31
CA VAL A 321 18.65 27.27 21.38
C VAL A 321 20.13 26.87 21.24
N GLY A 322 20.87 27.59 20.39
CA GLY A 322 22.30 27.37 20.18
C GLY A 322 22.62 26.34 19.09
N THR A 323 21.62 25.85 18.37
CA THR A 323 21.83 24.90 17.27
C THR A 323 22.15 25.67 15.98
N ALA A 324 23.32 25.43 15.40
CA ALA A 324 23.67 25.90 14.07
C ALA A 324 23.26 24.84 13.04
N TYR A 325 22.24 25.11 12.24
CA TYR A 325 21.80 24.19 11.19
C TYR A 325 22.49 24.47 9.86
N HIS A 326 23.01 23.40 9.26
CA HIS A 326 23.31 23.34 7.85
C HIS A 326 22.15 22.64 7.16
N TYR A 327 21.32 23.40 6.44
CA TYR A 327 20.28 22.85 5.57
C TYR A 327 20.65 23.04 4.11
N ASP A 328 20.19 22.12 3.27
CA ASP A 328 20.19 22.28 1.82
C ASP A 328 18.86 22.92 1.41
N ALA A 329 18.88 24.24 1.21
CA ALA A 329 17.69 24.99 0.80
C ALA A 329 17.18 24.53 -0.57
N GLU A 330 18.05 24.06 -1.48
CA GLU A 330 17.64 23.56 -2.79
C GLU A 330 16.96 22.19 -2.68
N GLU A 331 17.42 21.31 -1.79
CA GLU A 331 16.74 20.03 -1.51
C GLU A 331 15.35 20.26 -0.90
N ILE A 332 15.25 21.15 0.10
CA ILE A 332 13.96 21.51 0.68
C ILE A 332 13.05 22.11 -0.39
N GLU A 333 13.57 22.96 -1.28
CA GLU A 333 12.82 23.49 -2.42
C GLU A 333 12.30 22.38 -3.34
N ARG A 334 13.12 21.38 -3.68
CA ARG A 334 12.70 20.22 -4.50
C ARG A 334 11.59 19.42 -3.84
N GLN A 335 11.70 19.19 -2.53
CA GLN A 335 10.72 18.44 -1.74
C GLN A 335 9.39 19.21 -1.62
N VAL A 336 9.45 20.51 -1.33
CA VAL A 336 8.27 21.38 -1.33
C VAL A 336 7.63 21.43 -2.72
N ALA A 337 8.42 21.55 -3.79
CA ALA A 337 7.92 21.51 -5.16
C ALA A 337 7.24 20.19 -5.51
N ARG A 338 7.67 19.06 -4.92
CA ARG A 338 6.98 17.77 -5.03
C ARG A 338 5.67 17.76 -4.27
N ILE A 339 5.61 18.35 -3.07
CA ILE A 339 4.38 18.48 -2.28
C ILE A 339 3.34 19.35 -3.00
N VAL A 340 3.79 20.42 -3.66
CA VAL A 340 2.95 21.38 -4.40
C VAL A 340 2.50 20.83 -5.76
N ARG A 341 3.27 19.92 -6.38
CA ARG A 341 2.83 19.20 -7.59
C ARG A 341 1.58 18.39 -7.26
N GLY A 342 0.50 18.64 -8.01
CA GLY A 342 -0.74 17.91 -7.83
C GLY A 342 -0.59 16.43 -8.20
N TRP A 343 -1.52 15.60 -7.72
CA TRP A 343 -1.55 14.16 -7.99
C TRP A 343 -1.37 13.81 -9.48
N ALA A 344 -2.05 14.56 -10.37
CA ALA A 344 -1.97 14.37 -11.82
C ALA A 344 -0.59 14.69 -12.42
N ASP A 345 0.10 15.70 -11.89
CA ASP A 345 1.45 16.08 -12.35
C ASP A 345 2.49 15.03 -11.92
N GLU A 346 2.34 14.48 -10.71
CA GLU A 346 3.19 13.38 -10.24
C GLU A 346 2.88 12.08 -11.00
N LEU A 347 1.61 11.79 -11.31
CA LEU A 347 1.26 10.64 -12.17
C LEU A 347 1.89 10.78 -13.55
N LYS A 348 1.80 11.96 -14.18
CA LYS A 348 2.44 12.23 -15.47
C LYS A 348 3.94 11.99 -15.40
N HIS A 349 4.61 12.51 -14.38
CA HIS A 349 6.05 12.32 -14.20
C HIS A 349 6.40 10.84 -14.06
N ASN A 350 5.68 10.09 -13.23
CA ASN A 350 5.94 8.67 -13.00
C ASN A 350 5.66 7.83 -14.26
N LEU A 351 4.59 8.13 -15.01
CA LEU A 351 4.28 7.47 -16.28
C LEU A 351 5.37 7.69 -17.33
N ILE A 352 5.86 8.92 -17.46
CA ILE A 352 6.94 9.24 -18.40
C ILE A 352 8.25 8.57 -17.97
N GLY A 353 8.55 8.58 -16.67
CA GLY A 353 9.74 7.91 -16.12
C GLY A 353 9.74 6.40 -16.34
N HIS A 354 8.58 5.73 -16.22
CA HIS A 354 8.47 4.27 -16.33
C HIS A 354 8.30 3.77 -17.77
N TYR A 355 7.50 4.45 -18.60
CA TYR A 355 7.16 3.99 -19.96
C TYR A 355 7.75 4.85 -21.09
N GLY A 356 8.47 5.92 -20.77
CA GLY A 356 8.92 6.92 -21.73
C GLY A 356 7.81 7.91 -22.14
N GLU A 357 8.19 8.97 -22.84
CA GLU A 357 7.30 10.10 -23.11
C GLU A 357 6.09 9.75 -23.98
N ALA A 358 6.28 8.96 -25.05
CA ALA A 358 5.20 8.63 -25.98
C ALA A 358 4.10 7.77 -25.31
N ARG A 359 4.48 6.66 -24.68
CA ARG A 359 3.55 5.73 -24.03
C ARG A 359 2.99 6.32 -22.73
N GLY A 360 3.82 6.99 -21.93
CA GLY A 360 3.38 7.64 -20.69
C GLY A 360 2.30 8.69 -20.95
N ASN A 361 2.49 9.56 -21.96
CA ASN A 361 1.45 10.52 -22.34
C ASN A 361 0.20 9.87 -22.94
N ALA A 362 0.31 8.73 -23.62
CA ALA A 362 -0.84 8.00 -24.14
C ALA A 362 -1.73 7.44 -23.02
N LEU A 363 -1.13 6.77 -22.03
CA LEU A 363 -1.85 6.26 -20.85
C LEU A 363 -2.48 7.39 -20.03
N LEU A 364 -1.73 8.48 -19.81
CA LEU A 364 -2.23 9.66 -19.10
C LEU A 364 -3.47 10.24 -19.79
N ARG A 365 -3.41 10.45 -21.12
CA ARG A 365 -4.55 10.98 -21.89
C ARG A 365 -5.77 10.07 -21.86
N ARG A 366 -5.57 8.74 -21.90
CA ARG A 366 -6.68 7.78 -21.93
C ARG A 366 -7.40 7.67 -20.59
N TYR A 367 -6.65 7.56 -19.48
CA TYR A 367 -7.22 7.15 -18.20
C TYR A 367 -7.28 8.27 -17.15
N SER A 368 -6.36 9.24 -17.16
CA SER A 368 -6.33 10.29 -16.11
C SER A 368 -7.65 11.08 -15.97
N PRO A 369 -8.39 11.41 -17.05
CA PRO A 369 -9.68 12.08 -16.93
C PRO A 369 -10.79 11.23 -16.28
N GLU A 370 -10.62 9.90 -16.30
CA GLU A 370 -11.61 8.96 -15.76
C GLU A 370 -11.33 8.57 -14.30
N LEU A 371 -10.18 8.93 -13.73
CA LEU A 371 -9.85 8.59 -12.35
C LEU A 371 -10.61 9.50 -11.36
N PRO A 372 -11.56 8.98 -10.57
CA PRO A 372 -12.35 9.80 -9.65
C PRO A 372 -11.48 10.38 -8.54
N LEU A 373 -11.90 11.52 -7.96
CA LEU A 373 -11.15 12.17 -6.87
C LEU A 373 -10.89 11.21 -5.69
N PHE A 374 -11.86 10.38 -5.34
CA PHE A 374 -11.71 9.39 -4.28
C PHE A 374 -10.63 8.33 -4.57
N TYR A 375 -10.38 7.99 -5.85
CA TYR A 375 -9.23 7.15 -6.22
C TYR A 375 -7.92 7.89 -5.97
N GLN A 376 -7.83 9.16 -6.38
CA GLN A 376 -6.62 9.98 -6.22
C GLN A 376 -6.29 10.26 -4.74
N GLU A 377 -7.30 10.29 -3.86
CA GLU A 377 -7.10 10.44 -2.40
C GLU A 377 -6.49 9.21 -1.74
N ARG A 378 -6.66 8.02 -2.34
CA ARG A 378 -6.28 6.73 -1.71
C ARG A 378 -5.12 6.04 -2.40
N VAL A 379 -4.99 6.19 -3.71
CA VAL A 379 -3.95 5.55 -4.50
C VAL A 379 -2.87 6.57 -4.80
N THR A 380 -1.63 6.24 -4.46
CA THR A 380 -0.49 7.12 -4.76
C THR A 380 -0.26 7.18 -6.27
N PRO A 381 0.23 8.32 -6.80
CA PRO A 381 0.55 8.44 -8.23
C PRO A 381 1.53 7.38 -8.74
N ALA A 382 2.42 6.88 -7.87
CA ALA A 382 3.36 5.80 -8.21
C ALA A 382 2.64 4.44 -8.37
N SER A 383 1.73 4.09 -7.47
CA SER A 383 0.94 2.85 -7.59
C SER A 383 -0.01 2.89 -8.78
N ALA A 384 -0.56 4.09 -9.09
CA ALA A 384 -1.44 4.30 -10.21
C ALA A 384 -0.80 3.98 -11.58
N VAL A 385 0.53 4.09 -11.72
CA VAL A 385 1.24 3.74 -12.97
C VAL A 385 0.95 2.30 -13.40
N SER A 386 1.05 1.34 -12.49
CA SER A 386 0.77 -0.07 -12.79
C SER A 386 -0.73 -0.37 -12.79
N ASP A 387 -1.56 0.40 -12.06
CA ASP A 387 -3.02 0.29 -12.20
C ASP A 387 -3.48 0.65 -13.62
N LEU A 388 -2.89 1.69 -14.23
CA LEU A 388 -3.22 2.09 -15.61
C LEU A 388 -2.83 1.03 -16.65
N GLU A 389 -1.74 0.30 -16.42
CA GLU A 389 -1.36 -0.82 -17.27
C GLU A 389 -2.36 -1.97 -17.19
N ARG A 390 -2.82 -2.30 -15.97
CA ARG A 390 -3.84 -3.34 -15.76
C ARG A 390 -5.20 -2.93 -16.31
N LEU A 391 -5.57 -1.66 -16.21
CA LEU A 391 -6.75 -1.12 -16.89
C LEU A 391 -6.65 -1.27 -18.41
N GLU A 392 -5.50 -0.95 -19.01
CA GLU A 392 -5.27 -1.13 -20.45
C GLU A 392 -5.37 -2.61 -20.87
N ALA A 393 -4.79 -3.52 -20.09
CA ALA A 393 -4.87 -4.95 -20.34
C ALA A 393 -6.32 -5.47 -20.24
N ALA A 394 -7.06 -5.08 -19.19
CA ALA A 394 -8.46 -5.44 -19.00
C ALA A 394 -9.36 -4.86 -20.12
N GLU A 395 -9.09 -3.63 -20.56
CA GLU A 395 -9.84 -2.98 -21.64
C GLU A 395 -9.64 -3.69 -22.98
N LYS A 396 -8.40 -4.10 -23.31
CA LYS A 396 -8.06 -4.79 -24.56
C LYS A 396 -8.53 -6.25 -24.57
N SER A 397 -8.31 -6.97 -23.47
CA SER A 397 -8.62 -8.40 -23.39
C SER A 397 -10.09 -8.69 -23.09
N GLY A 398 -10.80 -7.75 -22.46
CA GLY A 398 -12.13 -7.96 -21.89
C GLY A 398 -12.13 -8.92 -20.70
N ARG A 399 -10.95 -9.31 -20.20
CA ARG A 399 -10.77 -10.23 -19.07
C ARG A 399 -10.55 -9.43 -17.78
N VAL A 400 -10.74 -10.11 -16.66
CA VAL A 400 -10.38 -9.57 -15.35
C VAL A 400 -8.87 -9.67 -15.18
N GLU A 401 -8.25 -8.57 -14.80
CA GLU A 401 -6.84 -8.50 -14.46
C GLU A 401 -6.70 -8.35 -12.95
N VAL A 402 -5.66 -8.96 -12.39
CA VAL A 402 -5.41 -8.96 -10.95
C VAL A 402 -4.10 -8.23 -10.64
N LYS A 403 -4.10 -7.44 -9.56
CA LYS A 403 -2.88 -6.88 -8.98
C LYS A 403 -2.89 -7.05 -7.47
N LEU A 404 -1.75 -7.47 -6.94
CA LEU A 404 -1.46 -7.46 -5.50
C LEU A 404 -0.59 -6.26 -5.17
N SER A 405 -0.88 -5.59 -4.06
CA SER A 405 -0.03 -4.55 -3.48
C SER A 405 0.03 -4.70 -1.97
N ALA A 406 1.22 -4.55 -1.39
CA ALA A 406 1.37 -4.50 0.06
C ALA A 406 0.73 -3.22 0.62
N ALA A 407 0.07 -3.33 1.77
CA ALA A 407 -0.39 -2.15 2.51
C ALA A 407 0.82 -1.32 2.97
N HIS A 408 0.71 0.01 2.89
CA HIS A 408 1.77 0.91 3.36
C HIS A 408 1.82 0.85 4.90
N GLY A 409 2.88 0.27 5.47
CA GLY A 409 3.18 0.32 6.90
C GLY A 409 2.65 -0.82 7.79
N ASP A 410 2.49 -2.05 7.28
CA ASP A 410 1.91 -3.16 8.06
C ASP A 410 2.75 -4.46 8.08
N ASP A 411 2.44 -5.32 9.05
CA ASP A 411 3.05 -6.59 9.52
C ASP A 411 3.25 -7.73 8.49
N GLY A 412 3.04 -7.47 7.20
CA GLY A 412 3.11 -8.45 6.11
C GLY A 412 1.84 -9.27 5.86
N ALA A 413 0.91 -9.34 6.82
CA ALA A 413 -0.33 -10.12 6.71
C ALA A 413 -1.40 -9.44 5.85
N HIS A 414 -1.37 -8.11 5.80
CA HIS A 414 -2.37 -7.28 5.14
C HIS A 414 -1.97 -6.93 3.71
N GLN A 415 -2.83 -7.30 2.75
CA GLN A 415 -2.62 -7.08 1.32
C GLN A 415 -3.80 -6.36 0.70
N HIS A 416 -3.53 -5.62 -0.37
CA HIS A 416 -4.56 -5.07 -1.26
C HIS A 416 -4.61 -5.89 -2.54
N LEU A 417 -5.76 -6.49 -2.81
CA LEU A 417 -6.08 -7.23 -4.03
C LEU A 417 -6.98 -6.37 -4.92
N LYS A 418 -6.44 -5.87 -6.02
CA LYS A 418 -7.17 -5.07 -6.99
C LYS A 418 -7.58 -5.91 -8.18
N LEU A 419 -8.87 -5.85 -8.52
CA LEU A 419 -9.45 -6.45 -9.71
C LEU A 419 -9.80 -5.36 -10.72
N PHE A 420 -9.30 -5.46 -11.93
CA PHE A 420 -9.58 -4.54 -13.04
C PHE A 420 -10.42 -5.26 -14.08
N ARG A 421 -11.55 -4.66 -14.48
CA ARG A 421 -12.49 -5.33 -15.39
C ARG A 421 -13.21 -4.32 -16.28
N ARG A 422 -13.52 -4.77 -17.51
CA ARG A 422 -14.48 -4.14 -18.42
C ARG A 422 -15.86 -4.78 -18.34
N GLY A 423 -16.92 -3.98 -18.40
CA GLY A 423 -18.31 -4.42 -18.33
C GLY A 423 -18.83 -4.48 -16.89
N ARG A 424 -19.90 -5.24 -16.63
CA ARG A 424 -20.56 -5.21 -15.32
C ARG A 424 -19.67 -5.81 -14.20
N PRO A 425 -19.53 -5.12 -13.05
CA PRO A 425 -18.91 -5.69 -11.85
C PRO A 425 -19.63 -6.97 -11.41
N ARG A 426 -18.89 -7.97 -10.93
CA ARG A 426 -19.51 -9.13 -10.26
C ARG A 426 -19.99 -8.67 -8.88
N PRO A 427 -21.19 -9.10 -8.42
CA PRO A 427 -21.64 -8.78 -7.07
C PRO A 427 -20.71 -9.40 -6.04
N LEU A 428 -20.61 -8.78 -4.85
CA LEU A 428 -19.82 -9.28 -3.73
C LEU A 428 -20.15 -10.74 -3.39
N SER A 429 -21.43 -11.12 -3.43
CA SER A 429 -21.87 -12.49 -3.17
C SER A 429 -21.29 -13.54 -4.14
N ALA A 430 -20.77 -13.12 -5.29
CA ALA A 430 -20.07 -13.99 -6.24
C ALA A 430 -18.54 -13.96 -6.06
N ILE A 431 -17.95 -12.86 -5.59
CA ILE A 431 -16.50 -12.70 -5.41
C ILE A 431 -16.04 -13.23 -4.05
N LEU A 432 -16.75 -12.91 -2.97
CA LEU A 432 -16.35 -13.28 -1.61
C LEU A 432 -16.09 -14.79 -1.45
N PRO A 433 -16.95 -15.69 -1.96
CA PRO A 433 -16.67 -17.13 -1.87
C PRO A 433 -15.39 -17.56 -2.58
N ILE A 434 -14.99 -16.88 -3.67
CA ILE A 434 -13.73 -17.16 -4.37
C ILE A 434 -12.53 -16.81 -3.48
N LEU A 435 -12.56 -15.62 -2.87
CA LEU A 435 -11.47 -15.14 -2.00
C LEU A 435 -11.37 -15.99 -0.72
N GLU A 436 -12.51 -16.32 -0.10
CA GLU A 436 -12.57 -17.17 1.09
C GLU A 436 -12.07 -18.59 0.81
N ASN A 437 -12.46 -19.18 -0.32
CA ASN A 437 -11.98 -20.51 -0.73
C ASN A 437 -10.48 -20.53 -1.06
N LEU A 438 -9.90 -19.40 -1.46
CA LEU A 438 -8.46 -19.21 -1.59
C LEU A 438 -7.74 -19.02 -0.25
N GLY A 439 -8.47 -18.97 0.87
CA GLY A 439 -7.92 -18.83 2.21
C GLY A 439 -7.73 -17.38 2.68
N LEU A 440 -8.28 -16.40 1.95
CA LEU A 440 -8.22 -15.00 2.34
C LEU A 440 -9.36 -14.64 3.29
N THR A 441 -9.07 -13.80 4.27
CA THR A 441 -10.12 -13.10 5.04
C THR A 441 -10.30 -11.71 4.43
N VAL A 442 -11.51 -11.40 3.94
CA VAL A 442 -11.81 -10.10 3.33
C VAL A 442 -12.20 -9.10 4.43
N LEU A 443 -11.46 -8.00 4.53
CA LEU A 443 -11.65 -6.97 5.56
C LEU A 443 -12.55 -5.83 5.06
N SER A 444 -12.33 -5.37 3.83
CA SER A 444 -13.17 -4.36 3.20
C SER A 444 -13.03 -4.36 1.68
N GLU A 445 -14.02 -3.79 0.98
CA GLU A 445 -13.99 -3.53 -0.45
C GLU A 445 -14.11 -2.02 -0.70
N GLN A 446 -13.37 -1.52 -1.69
CA GLN A 446 -13.52 -0.18 -2.23
C GLN A 446 -13.69 -0.23 -3.75
N PRO A 447 -14.89 0.06 -4.27
CA PRO A 447 -15.13 0.13 -5.71
C PRO A 447 -14.78 1.52 -6.28
N PHE A 448 -14.07 1.53 -7.40
CA PHE A 448 -13.82 2.71 -8.23
C PHE A 448 -14.43 2.49 -9.61
N ASN A 449 -15.51 3.23 -9.91
CA ASN A 449 -16.15 3.23 -11.22
C ASN A 449 -15.56 4.36 -12.05
N LEU A 450 -15.07 4.04 -13.26
CA LEU A 450 -14.57 5.05 -14.19
C LEU A 450 -15.78 5.64 -14.95
N PRO A 451 -16.05 6.96 -14.85
CA PRO A 451 -17.33 7.54 -15.23
C PRO A 451 -17.57 7.65 -16.73
N GLN A 452 -16.52 7.54 -17.57
CA GLN A 452 -16.62 7.70 -19.02
C GLN A 452 -16.45 6.38 -19.79
N SER A 453 -16.36 5.25 -19.08
CA SER A 453 -16.21 3.91 -19.65
C SER A 453 -17.00 2.88 -18.82
N ASP A 454 -16.99 1.63 -19.28
CA ASP A 454 -17.45 0.47 -18.53
C ASP A 454 -16.31 -0.21 -17.77
N LEU A 455 -15.25 0.54 -17.43
CA LEU A 455 -14.13 0.05 -16.64
C LEU A 455 -14.37 0.23 -15.14
N HIS A 456 -13.98 -0.79 -14.38
CA HIS A 456 -14.16 -0.84 -12.95
C HIS A 456 -12.88 -1.36 -12.28
N VAL A 457 -12.53 -0.76 -11.15
CA VAL A 457 -11.49 -1.26 -10.24
C VAL A 457 -12.16 -1.59 -8.91
N ALA A 458 -12.00 -2.82 -8.43
CA ALA A 458 -12.42 -3.20 -7.08
C ALA A 458 -11.17 -3.51 -6.26
N ASP A 459 -10.94 -2.75 -5.19
CA ASP A 459 -9.80 -2.90 -4.28
C ASP A 459 -10.26 -3.56 -2.99
N PHE A 460 -9.77 -4.78 -2.75
CA PHE A 460 -10.08 -5.56 -1.55
C PHE A 460 -8.90 -5.50 -0.59
N ALA A 461 -9.14 -4.97 0.62
CA ALA A 461 -8.23 -5.19 1.73
C ALA A 461 -8.46 -6.60 2.26
N VAL A 462 -7.43 -7.44 2.20
CA VAL A 462 -7.49 -8.85 2.60
C VAL A 462 -6.38 -9.19 3.58
N GLN A 463 -6.65 -10.15 4.44
CA GLN A 463 -5.67 -10.75 5.34
C GLN A 463 -5.30 -12.15 4.83
N LEU A 464 -3.99 -12.38 4.70
CA LEU A 464 -3.43 -13.68 4.38
C LEU A 464 -3.52 -14.63 5.59
N PRO A 465 -3.61 -15.95 5.37
CA PRO A 465 -3.58 -16.93 6.46
C PRO A 465 -2.21 -17.01 7.15
N ASP A 466 -1.14 -16.65 6.44
CA ASP A 466 0.24 -16.51 6.93
C ASP A 466 0.85 -15.26 6.28
N PRO A 467 1.45 -14.32 7.05
CA PRO A 467 2.14 -13.14 6.50
C PRO A 467 3.19 -13.46 5.44
N ALA A 468 3.81 -14.64 5.50
CA ALA A 468 4.84 -15.08 4.58
C ALA A 468 4.31 -15.83 3.34
N ALA A 469 2.99 -16.09 3.24
CA ALA A 469 2.41 -16.96 2.21
C ALA A 469 2.72 -16.52 0.76
N LEU A 470 2.93 -15.22 0.54
CA LEU A 470 3.20 -14.66 -0.79
C LEU A 470 4.66 -14.16 -0.95
N ASN A 471 5.56 -14.47 -0.02
CA ASN A 471 6.97 -14.08 -0.11
C ASN A 471 7.71 -14.83 -1.22
N ASP A 472 7.28 -16.04 -1.54
CA ASP A 472 7.79 -16.81 -2.68
C ASP A 472 7.08 -16.39 -3.98
N ASP A 473 7.86 -15.97 -4.98
CA ASP A 473 7.34 -15.49 -6.26
C ASP A 473 6.59 -16.58 -7.04
N THR A 474 6.99 -17.85 -6.89
CA THR A 474 6.31 -18.98 -7.55
C THR A 474 4.89 -19.14 -7.00
N THR A 475 4.75 -19.09 -5.68
CA THR A 475 3.47 -19.16 -4.97
C THR A 475 2.60 -17.95 -5.30
N ARG A 476 3.20 -16.75 -5.34
CA ARG A 476 2.51 -15.51 -5.74
C ARG A 476 1.92 -15.62 -7.15
N GLN A 477 2.72 -16.11 -8.10
CA GLN A 477 2.29 -16.30 -9.48
C GLN A 477 1.18 -17.36 -9.58
N ALA A 478 1.34 -18.50 -8.90
CA ALA A 478 0.34 -19.56 -8.85
C ALA A 478 -1.00 -19.09 -8.24
N PHE A 479 -0.95 -18.24 -7.21
CA PHE A 479 -2.13 -17.62 -6.62
C PHE A 479 -2.85 -16.70 -7.61
N ILE A 480 -2.12 -15.82 -8.31
CA ILE A 480 -2.70 -14.92 -9.32
C ILE A 480 -3.36 -15.73 -10.44
N GLU A 481 -2.67 -16.73 -10.99
CA GLU A 481 -3.18 -17.56 -12.09
C GLU A 481 -4.43 -18.37 -11.70
N LEU A 482 -4.45 -18.90 -10.47
CA LEU A 482 -5.60 -19.61 -9.94
C LEU A 482 -6.78 -18.65 -9.74
N LEU A 483 -6.55 -17.48 -9.14
CA LEU A 483 -7.59 -16.47 -8.94
C LEU A 483 -8.16 -15.98 -10.28
N GLU A 484 -7.33 -15.69 -11.28
CA GLU A 484 -7.78 -15.32 -12.62
C GLU A 484 -8.60 -16.42 -13.29
N SER A 485 -8.23 -17.69 -13.11
CA SER A 485 -9.00 -18.83 -13.63
C SER A 485 -10.35 -18.97 -12.92
N LEU A 486 -10.40 -18.79 -11.59
CA LEU A 486 -11.63 -18.80 -10.80
C LEU A 486 -12.56 -17.64 -11.19
N LEU A 487 -12.02 -16.44 -11.37
CA LEU A 487 -12.80 -15.27 -11.80
C LEU A 487 -13.28 -15.38 -13.26
N ARG A 488 -12.72 -16.30 -14.06
CA ARG A 488 -13.19 -16.65 -15.40
C ARG A 488 -14.14 -17.85 -15.43
N ASP A 489 -14.39 -18.47 -14.27
CA ASP A 489 -15.17 -19.71 -14.14
C ASP A 489 -14.54 -20.90 -14.92
N ASP A 490 -13.23 -20.83 -15.15
CA ASP A 490 -12.40 -21.86 -15.79
C ASP A 490 -11.76 -22.84 -14.77
N ALA A 491 -12.08 -22.67 -13.48
CA ALA A 491 -11.60 -23.50 -12.38
C ALA A 491 -12.71 -23.76 -11.35
N GLU A 492 -12.73 -24.94 -10.72
CA GLU A 492 -13.65 -25.25 -9.61
C GLU A 492 -13.35 -24.40 -8.36
N ASN A 493 -14.38 -23.74 -7.83
CA ASN A 493 -14.31 -22.90 -6.64
C ASN A 493 -14.72 -23.68 -5.36
N ASP A 494 -13.75 -24.31 -4.69
CA ASP A 494 -13.96 -25.05 -3.45
C ASP A 494 -12.79 -24.87 -2.46
N GLY A 495 -12.92 -25.46 -1.26
CA GLY A 495 -11.98 -25.22 -0.17
C GLY A 495 -10.56 -25.74 -0.41
N PHE A 496 -10.33 -26.56 -1.45
CA PHE A 496 -8.98 -26.97 -1.83
C PHE A 496 -8.13 -25.79 -2.33
N ASN A 497 -8.76 -24.73 -2.85
CA ASN A 497 -8.04 -23.60 -3.45
C ASN A 497 -7.11 -22.89 -2.46
N ARG A 498 -7.41 -22.92 -1.15
CA ARG A 498 -6.55 -22.35 -0.09
C ARG A 498 -5.17 -22.99 0.02
N LEU A 499 -4.99 -24.19 -0.55
CA LEU A 499 -3.70 -24.87 -0.58
C LEU A 499 -2.67 -24.13 -1.42
N VAL A 500 -3.08 -23.19 -2.29
CA VAL A 500 -2.14 -22.31 -2.97
C VAL A 500 -1.37 -21.44 -1.98
N LEU A 501 -2.03 -20.92 -0.94
CA LEU A 501 -1.39 -20.11 0.10
C LEU A 501 -0.77 -20.97 1.21
N LEU A 502 -1.46 -22.03 1.63
CA LEU A 502 -1.02 -22.84 2.79
C LEU A 502 0.07 -23.86 2.47
N ALA A 503 0.09 -24.38 1.23
CA ALA A 503 1.03 -25.40 0.78
C ALA A 503 1.85 -24.97 -0.43
N GLY A 504 1.59 -23.81 -1.04
CA GLY A 504 2.26 -23.31 -2.26
C GLY A 504 1.81 -24.00 -3.55
N LEU A 505 0.68 -24.73 -3.55
CA LEU A 505 0.29 -25.59 -4.67
C LEU A 505 -0.33 -24.80 -5.83
N ASN A 506 0.07 -25.08 -7.06
CA ASN A 506 -0.59 -24.51 -8.23
C ASN A 506 -1.94 -25.19 -8.53
N GLY A 507 -2.75 -24.58 -9.40
CA GLY A 507 -4.09 -25.09 -9.74
C GLY A 507 -4.11 -26.52 -10.28
N ARG A 508 -3.06 -26.95 -11.00
CA ARG A 508 -2.94 -28.32 -11.52
C ARG A 508 -2.67 -29.33 -10.42
N GLN A 509 -1.77 -29.00 -9.50
CA GLN A 509 -1.46 -29.81 -8.31
C GLN A 509 -2.69 -29.95 -7.40
N ILE A 510 -3.43 -28.86 -7.20
CA ILE A 510 -4.71 -28.88 -6.47
C ILE A 510 -5.73 -29.80 -7.17
N SER A 511 -5.82 -29.73 -8.50
CA SER A 511 -6.71 -30.61 -9.28
C SER A 511 -6.36 -32.10 -9.16
N ILE A 512 -5.08 -32.45 -9.00
CA ILE A 512 -4.64 -33.83 -8.74
C ILE A 512 -5.18 -34.33 -7.40
N LEU A 513 -5.04 -33.54 -6.33
CA LEU A 513 -5.59 -33.89 -5.02
C LEU A 513 -7.11 -34.00 -5.05
N ARG A 514 -7.79 -33.07 -5.76
CA ARG A 514 -9.24 -33.12 -5.96
C ARG A 514 -9.67 -34.40 -6.67
N ALA A 515 -8.94 -34.83 -7.71
CA ALA A 515 -9.22 -36.06 -8.43
C ALA A 515 -9.04 -37.31 -7.55
N TYR A 516 -7.95 -37.41 -6.78
CA TYR A 516 -7.76 -38.52 -5.84
C TYR A 516 -8.83 -38.55 -4.76
N ARG A 517 -9.26 -37.39 -4.24
CA ARG A 517 -10.38 -37.31 -3.31
C ARG A 517 -11.67 -37.85 -3.93
N ARG A 518 -11.95 -37.53 -5.20
CA ARG A 518 -13.14 -38.03 -5.91
C ARG A 518 -13.09 -39.54 -6.12
N TYR A 519 -11.92 -40.08 -6.43
CA TYR A 519 -11.70 -41.53 -6.47
C TYR A 519 -11.90 -42.17 -5.08
N LEU A 520 -11.32 -41.60 -4.02
CA LEU A 520 -11.44 -42.12 -2.66
C LEU A 520 -12.89 -42.17 -2.16
N ARG A 521 -13.71 -41.17 -2.52
CA ARG A 521 -15.16 -41.22 -2.30
C ARG A 521 -15.78 -42.46 -2.95
N GLN A 522 -15.46 -42.73 -4.22
CA GLN A 522 -15.92 -43.91 -4.94
C GLN A 522 -15.34 -45.24 -4.39
N ALA A 523 -14.17 -45.18 -3.74
CA ALA A 523 -13.54 -46.31 -3.04
C ALA A 523 -14.16 -46.60 -1.66
N GLY A 524 -15.13 -45.79 -1.20
CA GLY A 524 -15.84 -46.00 0.07
C GLY A 524 -15.26 -45.24 1.26
N LEU A 525 -14.42 -44.22 1.03
CA LEU A 525 -13.92 -43.35 2.11
C LEU A 525 -15.07 -42.44 2.63
N PRO A 526 -15.45 -42.51 3.92
CA PRO A 526 -16.70 -41.95 4.43
C PRO A 526 -16.59 -40.47 4.89
N PHE A 527 -15.68 -39.68 4.30
CA PHE A 527 -15.44 -38.30 4.71
C PHE A 527 -16.02 -37.29 3.71
N SER A 528 -16.65 -36.23 4.25
CA SER A 528 -17.18 -35.14 3.43
C SER A 528 -16.06 -34.36 2.74
N GLN A 529 -16.39 -33.63 1.68
CA GLN A 529 -15.43 -32.79 0.97
C GLN A 529 -14.79 -31.75 1.91
N VAL A 530 -15.62 -31.01 2.65
CA VAL A 530 -15.18 -29.97 3.59
C VAL A 530 -14.25 -30.52 4.66
N PHE A 531 -14.50 -31.75 5.15
CA PHE A 531 -13.63 -32.38 6.14
C PHE A 531 -12.24 -32.70 5.57
N ILE A 532 -12.18 -33.22 4.34
CA ILE A 532 -10.90 -33.48 3.65
C ILE A 532 -10.16 -32.18 3.34
N GLU A 533 -10.85 -31.15 2.87
CA GLU A 533 -10.26 -29.82 2.61
C GLU A 533 -9.61 -29.24 3.88
N ASN A 534 -10.30 -29.32 5.03
CA ASN A 534 -9.76 -28.86 6.30
C ASN A 534 -8.60 -29.73 6.82
N CYS A 535 -8.65 -31.05 6.61
CA CYS A 535 -7.55 -31.96 6.93
C CYS A 535 -6.28 -31.58 6.15
N LEU A 536 -6.40 -31.42 4.83
CA LEU A 536 -5.27 -31.06 3.97
C LEU A 536 -4.72 -29.66 4.26
N ALA A 537 -5.59 -28.72 4.62
CA ALA A 537 -5.20 -27.38 5.02
C ALA A 537 -4.45 -27.36 6.36
N THR A 538 -4.93 -28.13 7.34
CA THR A 538 -4.28 -28.27 8.66
C THR A 538 -2.90 -28.91 8.52
N HIS A 539 -2.76 -29.91 7.67
CA HIS A 539 -1.53 -30.66 7.46
C HIS A 539 -0.83 -30.25 6.16
N SER A 540 -0.71 -28.94 5.90
CA SER A 540 -0.26 -28.41 4.60
C SER A 540 1.12 -28.91 4.15
N ARG A 541 2.05 -29.17 5.08
CA ARG A 541 3.36 -29.77 4.79
C ARG A 541 3.25 -31.21 4.31
N ILE A 542 2.39 -32.02 4.92
CA ILE A 542 2.12 -33.40 4.46
C ILE A 542 1.43 -33.33 3.10
N THR A 543 0.47 -32.43 2.92
CA THR A 543 -0.22 -32.21 1.64
C THR A 543 0.75 -31.85 0.51
N ARG A 544 1.73 -30.98 0.77
CA ARG A 544 2.85 -30.70 -0.15
C ARG A 544 3.62 -31.97 -0.48
N GLY A 545 4.04 -32.72 0.54
CA GLY A 545 4.78 -33.97 0.36
C GLY A 545 4.02 -35.02 -0.46
N LEU A 546 2.69 -35.12 -0.32
CA LEU A 546 1.85 -36.00 -1.14
C LEU A 546 1.91 -35.63 -2.63
N VAL A 547 1.89 -34.33 -2.94
CA VAL A 547 2.07 -33.86 -4.32
C VAL A 547 3.50 -34.12 -4.78
N ASP A 548 4.51 -33.82 -3.96
CA ASP A 548 5.91 -34.07 -4.30
C ASP A 548 6.19 -35.56 -4.57
N LEU A 549 5.55 -36.46 -3.83
CA LEU A 549 5.56 -37.90 -4.09
C LEU A 549 4.95 -38.22 -5.46
N PHE A 550 3.78 -37.65 -5.77
CA PHE A 550 3.16 -37.81 -7.09
C PHE A 550 4.09 -37.31 -8.22
N GLU A 551 4.72 -36.16 -8.06
CA GLU A 551 5.64 -35.62 -9.08
C GLU A 551 6.91 -36.47 -9.20
N ALA A 552 7.48 -36.94 -8.09
CA ALA A 552 8.62 -37.85 -8.08
C ALA A 552 8.30 -39.22 -8.72
N LEU A 553 7.02 -39.61 -8.74
CA LEU A 553 6.55 -40.83 -9.39
C LEU A 553 6.24 -40.65 -10.89
N PHE A 554 5.75 -39.49 -11.34
CA PHE A 554 5.16 -39.39 -12.70
C PHE A 554 5.64 -38.23 -13.57
N SER A 555 6.31 -37.22 -13.02
CA SER A 555 6.83 -36.10 -13.82
C SER A 555 7.85 -36.53 -14.89
N PRO A 556 8.17 -35.68 -15.88
CA PRO A 556 9.23 -35.98 -16.86
C PRO A 556 10.60 -36.21 -16.22
N THR A 557 10.84 -35.65 -15.03
CA THR A 557 12.07 -35.78 -14.23
C THR A 557 11.91 -36.75 -13.06
N ALA A 558 10.94 -37.67 -13.15
CA ALA A 558 10.59 -38.54 -12.04
C ALA A 558 11.73 -39.52 -11.67
N ASP A 559 11.85 -39.81 -10.38
CA ASP A 559 12.97 -40.52 -9.78
C ASP A 559 12.42 -41.45 -8.68
N GLU A 560 12.62 -42.77 -8.86
CA GLU A 560 12.12 -43.75 -7.89
C GLU A 560 12.83 -43.69 -6.54
N ALA A 561 14.12 -43.36 -6.50
CA ALA A 561 14.85 -43.28 -5.24
C ALA A 561 14.35 -42.08 -4.42
N ARG A 562 14.16 -40.93 -5.08
CA ARG A 562 13.53 -39.75 -4.48
C ARG A 562 12.10 -40.04 -4.03
N ALA A 563 11.30 -40.71 -4.85
CA ALA A 563 9.92 -41.06 -4.49
C ALA A 563 9.86 -41.95 -3.23
N ARG A 564 10.76 -42.93 -3.10
CA ARG A 564 10.86 -43.77 -1.89
C ARG A 564 11.25 -42.95 -0.66
N ALA A 565 12.23 -42.06 -0.77
CA ALA A 565 12.63 -41.18 0.34
C ALA A 565 11.46 -40.29 0.82
N ILE A 566 10.72 -39.67 -0.11
CA ILE A 566 9.54 -38.86 0.22
C ILE A 566 8.44 -39.72 0.86
N SER A 567 8.20 -40.94 0.36
CA SER A 567 7.23 -41.88 0.93
C SER A 567 7.58 -42.28 2.37
N ASP A 568 8.86 -42.53 2.66
CA ASP A 568 9.34 -42.84 4.02
C ASP A 568 9.18 -41.63 4.95
N GLU A 569 9.52 -40.42 4.48
CA GLU A 569 9.33 -39.16 5.21
C GLU A 569 7.85 -38.88 5.52
N LEU A 570 6.97 -39.08 4.54
CA LEU A 570 5.52 -38.96 4.71
C LEU A 570 5.01 -39.97 5.74
N SER A 571 5.45 -41.22 5.65
CA SER A 571 5.05 -42.26 6.62
C SER A 571 5.49 -41.90 8.05
N ALA A 572 6.68 -41.34 8.21
CA ALA A 572 7.14 -40.83 9.51
C ALA A 572 6.33 -39.62 10.00
N ALA A 573 5.94 -38.71 9.11
CA ALA A 573 5.11 -37.55 9.43
C ALA A 573 3.68 -37.96 9.83
N LEU A 574 3.09 -38.96 9.16
CA LEU A 574 1.77 -39.50 9.49
C LEU A 574 1.69 -40.05 10.91
N LEU A 575 2.77 -40.69 11.41
CA LEU A 575 2.85 -41.17 12.79
C LEU A 575 2.72 -40.03 13.84
N GLN A 576 2.95 -38.78 13.45
CA GLN A 576 2.81 -37.61 14.33
C GLN A 576 1.41 -36.96 14.26
N VAL A 577 0.52 -37.44 13.38
CA VAL A 577 -0.84 -36.91 13.24
C VAL A 577 -1.70 -37.40 14.40
N SER A 578 -2.11 -36.49 15.28
CA SER A 578 -2.85 -36.82 16.51
C SER A 578 -4.32 -37.17 16.27
N ASN A 579 -4.94 -36.66 15.20
CA ASN A 579 -6.33 -36.94 14.87
C ASN A 579 -6.43 -38.20 13.99
N PRO A 580 -7.08 -39.29 14.47
CA PRO A 580 -7.16 -40.55 13.71
C PRO A 580 -7.89 -40.44 12.37
N ASN A 581 -8.83 -39.51 12.24
CA ASN A 581 -9.52 -39.30 10.97
C ASN A 581 -8.62 -38.60 9.95
N ASP A 582 -7.78 -37.66 10.40
CA ASP A 582 -6.82 -37.00 9.52
C ASP A 582 -5.76 -37.98 9.03
N ASP A 583 -5.21 -38.80 9.94
CA ASP A 583 -4.28 -39.88 9.60
C ASP A 583 -4.88 -40.80 8.54
N ARG A 584 -6.12 -41.27 8.75
CA ARG A 584 -6.82 -42.13 7.78
C ARG A 584 -7.00 -41.48 6.41
N ILE A 585 -7.23 -40.17 6.33
CA ILE A 585 -7.38 -39.45 5.06
C ILE A 585 -6.04 -39.35 4.34
N LEU A 586 -5.01 -38.89 5.04
CA LEU A 586 -3.69 -38.66 4.47
C LEU A 586 -3.02 -39.99 4.07
N ALA A 587 -3.14 -41.03 4.90
CA ALA A 587 -2.67 -42.38 4.58
C ALA A 587 -3.40 -42.98 3.38
N ALA A 588 -4.73 -42.77 3.26
CA ALA A 588 -5.48 -43.23 2.09
C ALA A 588 -5.05 -42.50 0.80
N LEU A 589 -4.75 -41.19 0.87
CA LEU A 589 -4.20 -40.45 -0.26
C LEU A 589 -2.83 -40.97 -0.67
N GLN A 590 -1.91 -41.15 0.28
CA GLN A 590 -0.58 -41.72 0.01
C GLN A 590 -0.71 -43.11 -0.64
N THR A 591 -1.52 -43.99 -0.07
CA THR A 591 -1.75 -45.35 -0.59
C THR A 591 -2.22 -45.33 -2.04
N VAL A 592 -3.19 -44.48 -2.38
CA VAL A 592 -3.72 -44.43 -3.75
C VAL A 592 -2.73 -43.79 -4.72
N ILE A 593 -1.96 -42.78 -4.30
CA ILE A 593 -0.89 -42.18 -5.11
C ILE A 593 0.17 -43.25 -5.45
N GLU A 594 0.58 -44.03 -4.46
CA GLU A 594 1.56 -45.12 -4.63
C GLU A 594 1.02 -46.26 -5.48
N ALA A 595 -0.29 -46.55 -5.41
CA ALA A 595 -0.96 -47.55 -6.24
C ALA A 595 -1.19 -47.10 -7.70
N THR A 596 -0.94 -45.82 -8.04
CA THR A 596 -1.06 -45.33 -9.42
C THR A 596 0.05 -45.88 -10.30
N LEU A 597 -0.31 -46.52 -11.40
CA LEU A 597 0.62 -47.13 -12.35
C LEU A 597 0.96 -46.21 -13.52
N ARG A 598 -0.02 -45.42 -13.97
CA ARG A 598 0.10 -44.50 -15.11
C ARG A 598 -0.81 -43.29 -14.90
N THR A 599 -0.40 -42.13 -15.41
CA THR A 599 -1.22 -40.92 -15.43
C THR A 599 -0.93 -40.05 -16.66
N ASN A 600 -1.93 -39.29 -17.11
CA ASN A 600 -1.80 -38.31 -18.19
C ASN A 600 -1.51 -36.89 -17.68
N ALA A 601 -1.25 -36.73 -16.37
CA ALA A 601 -1.11 -35.42 -15.74
C ALA A 601 -0.08 -34.50 -16.41
N TYR A 602 0.97 -35.08 -17.01
CA TYR A 602 2.07 -34.42 -17.70
C TYR A 602 2.01 -34.52 -19.24
N GLN A 603 0.93 -35.07 -19.80
CA GLN A 603 0.69 -35.00 -21.24
C GLN A 603 0.14 -33.63 -21.63
N SER A 604 0.67 -33.06 -22.70
CA SER A 604 0.13 -31.86 -23.33
C SER A 604 -1.01 -32.20 -24.31
N ALA A 605 -1.96 -31.27 -24.42
CA ALA A 605 -2.91 -31.19 -25.52
C ALA A 605 -2.22 -30.71 -26.82
N SER A 606 -2.95 -30.70 -27.93
CA SER A 606 -2.42 -30.32 -29.25
C SER A 606 -1.95 -28.87 -29.35
N ASP A 607 -2.45 -27.99 -28.50
CA ASP A 607 -2.06 -26.57 -28.40
C ASP A 607 -0.87 -26.34 -27.45
N GLY A 608 -0.28 -27.41 -26.90
CA GLY A 608 0.85 -27.36 -25.97
C GLY A 608 0.44 -27.14 -24.50
N LYS A 609 -0.83 -26.89 -24.20
CA LYS A 609 -1.32 -26.73 -22.82
C LYS A 609 -1.54 -28.07 -22.13
N SER A 610 -1.68 -28.05 -20.81
CA SER A 610 -2.14 -29.22 -20.05
C SER A 610 -3.57 -29.60 -20.49
N ARG A 611 -3.87 -30.90 -20.49
CA ARG A 611 -5.23 -31.38 -20.76
C ARG A 611 -6.21 -30.97 -19.65
N ASP A 612 -7.44 -30.64 -20.02
CA ASP A 612 -8.53 -30.25 -19.10
C ASP A 612 -9.10 -31.41 -18.25
N TYR A 613 -8.51 -32.59 -18.36
CA TYR A 613 -8.87 -33.78 -17.61
C TYR A 613 -7.62 -34.54 -17.15
N LEU A 614 -7.78 -35.28 -16.06
CA LEU A 614 -6.79 -36.14 -15.42
C LEU A 614 -7.25 -37.59 -15.52
N SER A 615 -6.31 -38.51 -15.71
CA SER A 615 -6.57 -39.95 -15.75
C SER A 615 -5.52 -40.68 -14.92
N PHE A 616 -5.96 -41.69 -14.18
CA PHE A 616 -5.12 -42.49 -13.30
C PHE A 616 -5.45 -43.96 -13.52
N LYS A 617 -4.45 -44.76 -13.92
CA LYS A 617 -4.54 -46.21 -13.92
C LYS A 617 -4.01 -46.70 -12.58
N LEU A 618 -4.83 -47.39 -11.81
CA LEU A 618 -4.58 -47.79 -10.44
C LEU A 618 -4.47 -49.31 -10.34
N SER A 619 -3.52 -49.80 -9.54
CA SER A 619 -3.45 -51.19 -9.11
C SER A 619 -4.45 -51.40 -7.97
N SER A 620 -5.58 -52.05 -8.24
CA SER A 620 -6.61 -52.24 -7.21
C SER A 620 -6.12 -53.12 -6.05
N ARG A 621 -5.17 -54.03 -6.33
CA ARG A 621 -4.59 -54.94 -5.33
C ARG A 621 -3.76 -54.21 -4.27
N ASP A 622 -3.17 -53.08 -4.64
CA ASP A 622 -2.33 -52.28 -3.75
C ASP A 622 -3.15 -51.27 -2.93
N ILE A 623 -4.50 -51.30 -3.05
CA ILE A 623 -5.43 -50.46 -2.30
C ILE A 623 -6.25 -51.38 -1.36
N PRO A 624 -5.81 -51.61 -0.12
CA PRO A 624 -6.32 -52.68 0.74
C PRO A 624 -7.76 -52.47 1.22
N PHE A 625 -8.26 -51.23 1.18
CA PHE A 625 -9.60 -50.87 1.65
C PHE A 625 -10.67 -50.87 0.53
N LEU A 626 -10.36 -51.35 -0.68
CA LEU A 626 -11.35 -51.43 -1.75
C LEU A 626 -12.43 -52.49 -1.46
N PRO A 627 -13.72 -52.19 -1.77
CA PRO A 627 -14.78 -53.18 -1.69
C PRO A 627 -14.57 -54.37 -2.65
N GLN A 628 -14.87 -55.58 -2.17
CA GLN A 628 -14.78 -56.81 -2.98
C GLN A 628 -15.90 -56.91 -4.05
N PRO A 629 -15.63 -57.56 -5.21
CA PRO A 629 -14.35 -58.12 -5.65
C PRO A 629 -13.38 -57.01 -6.07
N VAL A 630 -12.10 -57.20 -5.80
CA VAL A 630 -11.05 -56.25 -6.20
C VAL A 630 -10.63 -56.54 -7.66
N PRO A 631 -10.84 -55.60 -8.61
CA PRO A 631 -10.37 -55.76 -10.00
C PRO A 631 -8.84 -55.90 -10.08
N LEU A 632 -8.31 -56.16 -11.27
CA LEU A 632 -6.86 -56.06 -11.50
C LEU A 632 -6.42 -54.59 -11.58
N TYR A 633 -7.14 -53.81 -12.38
CA TYR A 633 -6.89 -52.38 -12.57
C TYR A 633 -8.19 -51.57 -12.54
N GLU A 634 -8.08 -50.33 -12.08
CA GLU A 634 -9.10 -49.29 -12.29
C GLU A 634 -8.49 -48.13 -13.07
N ILE A 635 -9.15 -47.68 -14.13
CA ILE A 635 -8.80 -46.41 -14.76
C ILE A 635 -9.84 -45.39 -14.33
N PHE A 636 -9.42 -44.39 -13.55
CA PHE A 636 -10.27 -43.28 -13.12
C PHE A 636 -9.96 -42.05 -13.96
N VAL A 637 -11.00 -41.42 -14.51
CA VAL A 637 -10.91 -40.19 -15.31
C VAL A 637 -11.69 -39.10 -14.60
N TYR A 638 -11.04 -37.94 -14.46
CA TYR A 638 -11.55 -36.78 -13.74
C TYR A 638 -11.42 -35.52 -14.59
N SER A 639 -12.47 -34.71 -14.63
CA SER A 639 -12.44 -33.33 -15.14
C SER A 639 -13.53 -32.52 -14.44
N GLU A 640 -13.66 -31.23 -14.78
CA GLU A 640 -14.78 -30.42 -14.30
C GLU A 640 -16.15 -30.83 -14.89
N ARG A 641 -16.15 -31.64 -15.95
CA ARG A 641 -17.37 -32.06 -16.68
C ARG A 641 -17.74 -33.52 -16.44
N VAL A 642 -16.76 -34.40 -16.26
CA VAL A 642 -16.95 -35.85 -16.13
C VAL A 642 -16.14 -36.46 -15.01
N GLU A 643 -16.74 -37.41 -14.29
CA GLU A 643 -16.04 -38.42 -13.47
C GLU A 643 -16.36 -39.80 -14.06
N GLY A 644 -15.36 -40.65 -14.25
CA GLY A 644 -15.55 -41.97 -14.85
C GLY A 644 -14.58 -43.00 -14.30
N VAL A 645 -15.01 -44.26 -14.24
CA VAL A 645 -14.19 -45.39 -13.80
C VAL A 645 -14.35 -46.56 -14.76
N HIS A 646 -13.25 -47.22 -15.10
CA HIS A 646 -13.24 -48.47 -15.84
C HIS A 646 -12.54 -49.55 -15.00
N LEU A 647 -13.31 -50.53 -14.53
CA LEU A 647 -12.88 -51.66 -13.72
C LEU A 647 -12.51 -52.83 -14.63
N ARG A 648 -11.30 -53.36 -14.49
CA ARG A 648 -10.80 -54.44 -15.35
C ARG A 648 -10.27 -55.60 -14.53
N GLY A 649 -10.84 -56.80 -14.69
CA GLY A 649 -10.46 -58.01 -13.93
C GLY A 649 -9.23 -58.78 -14.46
N ALA A 650 -8.83 -58.57 -15.72
CA ALA A 650 -7.70 -59.24 -16.36
C ALA A 650 -7.06 -58.35 -17.45
N LYS A 651 -5.84 -58.68 -17.90
CA LYS A 651 -5.16 -57.94 -18.98
C LYS A 651 -5.96 -57.91 -20.29
N VAL A 652 -6.65 -59.01 -20.60
CA VAL A 652 -7.56 -59.13 -21.74
C VAL A 652 -8.98 -59.26 -21.20
N ALA A 653 -9.75 -58.18 -21.30
CA ALA A 653 -11.10 -58.10 -20.78
C ALA A 653 -11.94 -57.11 -21.60
N ARG A 654 -13.26 -57.35 -21.63
CA ARG A 654 -14.23 -56.52 -22.35
C ARG A 654 -15.44 -56.26 -21.46
N GLY A 655 -16.06 -55.10 -21.64
CA GLY A 655 -17.41 -54.85 -21.16
C GLY A 655 -17.90 -53.43 -21.39
N GLY A 656 -19.18 -53.25 -21.06
CA GLY A 656 -19.92 -52.04 -21.39
C GLY A 656 -19.55 -50.83 -20.54
N LEU A 657 -19.71 -49.64 -21.11
CA LEU A 657 -19.59 -48.35 -20.43
C LEU A 657 -20.96 -47.75 -20.17
N ARG A 658 -21.32 -47.53 -18.91
CA ARG A 658 -22.62 -47.00 -18.49
C ARG A 658 -22.57 -45.49 -18.27
N TRP A 659 -23.54 -44.76 -18.81
CA TRP A 659 -23.81 -43.40 -18.33
C TRP A 659 -24.70 -43.51 -17.09
N SER A 660 -24.14 -43.18 -15.93
CA SER A 660 -24.80 -43.25 -14.63
C SER A 660 -25.38 -41.88 -14.23
N ASP A 661 -26.50 -41.91 -13.51
CA ASP A 661 -27.08 -40.76 -12.80
C ASP A 661 -26.65 -40.73 -11.31
N ARG A 662 -25.87 -41.72 -10.85
CA ARG A 662 -25.44 -41.88 -9.45
C ARG A 662 -24.14 -41.12 -9.16
N MET A 663 -24.21 -39.80 -9.11
CA MET A 663 -23.04 -38.92 -8.91
C MET A 663 -22.19 -39.28 -7.67
N GLU A 664 -22.83 -39.74 -6.59
CA GLU A 664 -22.14 -40.01 -5.32
C GLU A 664 -21.50 -41.41 -5.26
N ASP A 665 -21.99 -42.41 -6.00
CA ASP A 665 -21.54 -43.80 -5.84
C ASP A 665 -21.60 -44.67 -7.13
N PHE A 666 -21.45 -44.06 -8.30
CA PHE A 666 -21.46 -44.76 -9.59
C PHE A 666 -20.44 -45.92 -9.68
N ARG A 667 -19.30 -45.87 -8.97
CA ARG A 667 -18.37 -47.01 -8.92
C ARG A 667 -19.01 -48.23 -8.28
N THR A 668 -19.83 -48.06 -7.24
CA THR A 668 -20.58 -49.16 -6.60
C THR A 668 -21.56 -49.79 -7.59
N GLU A 669 -22.24 -48.98 -8.40
CA GLU A 669 -23.09 -49.47 -9.49
C GLU A 669 -22.28 -50.26 -10.52
N VAL A 670 -21.17 -49.71 -11.01
CA VAL A 670 -20.29 -50.37 -11.99
C VAL A 670 -19.72 -51.67 -11.43
N LEU A 671 -19.29 -51.69 -10.17
CA LEU A 671 -18.80 -52.89 -9.49
C LEU A 671 -19.90 -53.95 -9.33
N GLY A 672 -21.14 -53.54 -9.04
CA GLY A 672 -22.30 -54.43 -9.03
C GLY A 672 -22.54 -55.11 -10.39
N LEU A 673 -22.33 -54.37 -11.49
CA LEU A 673 -22.41 -54.91 -12.84
C LEU A 673 -21.25 -55.86 -13.14
N VAL A 674 -20.03 -55.58 -12.67
CA VAL A 674 -18.91 -56.53 -12.75
C VAL A 674 -19.25 -57.82 -12.02
N LYS A 675 -19.76 -57.75 -10.78
CA LYS A 675 -20.20 -58.92 -10.00
C LYS A 675 -21.22 -59.76 -10.78
N ALA A 676 -22.25 -59.12 -11.32
CA ALA A 676 -23.27 -59.79 -12.11
C ALA A 676 -22.68 -60.46 -13.36
N GLN A 677 -21.74 -59.80 -14.04
CA GLN A 677 -21.06 -60.33 -15.21
C GLN A 677 -20.15 -61.53 -14.87
N MET A 678 -19.45 -61.49 -13.74
CA MET A 678 -18.61 -62.60 -13.27
C MET A 678 -19.45 -63.85 -12.97
N VAL A 679 -20.62 -63.68 -12.35
CA VAL A 679 -21.57 -64.80 -12.14
C VAL A 679 -22.10 -65.32 -13.47
N LYS A 680 -22.42 -64.44 -14.42
CA LYS A 680 -22.98 -64.81 -15.73
C LYS A 680 -21.97 -65.49 -16.66
N ASN A 681 -20.69 -65.10 -16.61
CA ASN A 681 -19.63 -65.55 -17.51
C ASN A 681 -18.69 -66.62 -16.90
N ALA A 682 -18.99 -67.12 -15.70
CA ALA A 682 -18.13 -68.04 -14.93
C ALA A 682 -17.66 -69.29 -15.68
N VAL A 683 -18.34 -69.69 -16.76
CA VAL A 683 -18.05 -70.89 -17.57
C VAL A 683 -17.13 -70.62 -18.78
N ILE A 684 -16.99 -69.37 -19.27
CA ILE A 684 -16.32 -69.09 -20.58
C ILE A 684 -15.11 -68.15 -20.44
N VAL A 685 -15.26 -66.98 -19.80
CA VAL A 685 -14.13 -66.09 -19.45
C VAL A 685 -14.46 -65.42 -18.11
N PRO A 686 -13.83 -65.85 -17.00
CA PRO A 686 -14.27 -65.48 -15.65
C PRO A 686 -13.96 -64.03 -15.25
N LEU A 687 -13.08 -63.33 -15.99
CA LEU A 687 -12.59 -61.99 -15.64
C LEU A 687 -12.96 -60.98 -16.74
N GLY A 688 -14.05 -60.24 -16.54
CA GLY A 688 -14.54 -59.20 -17.46
C GLY A 688 -14.04 -57.78 -17.12
N SER A 689 -14.47 -56.80 -17.90
CA SER A 689 -14.35 -55.38 -17.54
C SER A 689 -15.72 -54.70 -17.53
N LYS A 690 -15.81 -53.54 -16.89
CA LYS A 690 -16.99 -52.68 -16.93
C LYS A 690 -16.58 -51.26 -16.60
N GLY A 691 -17.18 -50.29 -17.26
CA GLY A 691 -16.99 -48.90 -16.86
C GLY A 691 -18.29 -48.15 -16.69
N GLY A 692 -18.18 -46.95 -16.13
CA GLY A 692 -19.27 -46.00 -16.09
C GLY A 692 -18.78 -44.60 -15.76
N PHE A 693 -19.56 -43.61 -16.16
CA PHE A 693 -19.25 -42.21 -15.99
C PHE A 693 -20.50 -41.40 -15.63
N VAL A 694 -20.27 -40.25 -15.02
CA VAL A 694 -21.29 -39.27 -14.62
C VAL A 694 -20.91 -37.89 -15.18
N CYS A 695 -21.92 -37.11 -15.58
CA CYS A 695 -21.74 -35.77 -16.15
C CYS A 695 -22.08 -34.71 -15.08
N LYS A 696 -21.11 -33.89 -14.69
CA LYS A 696 -21.23 -32.91 -13.59
C LYS A 696 -21.95 -31.62 -13.96
N ARG A 697 -21.90 -31.22 -15.25
CA ARG A 697 -22.43 -29.95 -15.76
C ARG A 697 -23.53 -30.15 -16.80
N LEU A 698 -24.48 -31.04 -16.54
CA LEU A 698 -25.59 -31.29 -17.45
C LEU A 698 -26.51 -30.06 -17.57
N PRO A 699 -26.84 -29.62 -18.80
CA PRO A 699 -27.90 -28.65 -19.04
C PRO A 699 -29.27 -29.13 -18.51
N ALA A 700 -30.24 -28.21 -18.45
CA ALA A 700 -31.60 -28.55 -18.08
C ALA A 700 -32.18 -29.62 -19.02
N VAL A 701 -32.85 -30.63 -18.47
CA VAL A 701 -33.41 -31.78 -19.23
C VAL A 701 -34.41 -31.35 -20.31
N SER A 702 -35.00 -30.15 -20.19
CA SER A 702 -35.85 -29.53 -21.19
C SER A 702 -35.12 -29.23 -22.51
N ASP A 703 -33.81 -28.97 -22.47
CA ASP A 703 -32.97 -28.77 -23.64
C ASP A 703 -32.31 -30.10 -24.03
N ARG A 704 -33.06 -30.93 -24.76
CA ARG A 704 -32.65 -32.29 -25.13
C ARG A 704 -31.37 -32.32 -25.97
N GLU A 705 -31.19 -31.34 -26.85
CA GLU A 705 -30.03 -31.30 -27.75
C GLU A 705 -28.76 -30.97 -26.96
N ALA A 706 -28.80 -29.91 -26.12
CA ALA A 706 -27.66 -29.56 -25.27
C ALA A 706 -27.34 -30.66 -24.24
N PHE A 707 -28.38 -31.30 -23.67
CA PHE A 707 -28.21 -32.41 -22.73
C PHE A 707 -27.48 -33.59 -23.38
N GLN A 708 -27.90 -33.99 -24.59
CA GLN A 708 -27.27 -35.08 -25.33
C GLN A 708 -25.85 -34.74 -25.76
N ALA A 709 -25.62 -33.51 -26.23
CA ALA A 709 -24.29 -33.02 -26.62
C ALA A 709 -23.30 -33.03 -25.44
N GLU A 710 -23.74 -32.63 -24.24
CA GLU A 710 -22.91 -32.71 -23.02
C GLU A 710 -22.57 -34.16 -22.65
N GLY A 711 -23.56 -35.07 -22.74
CA GLY A 711 -23.34 -36.50 -22.54
C GLY A 711 -22.28 -37.08 -23.48
N ILE A 712 -22.36 -36.73 -24.76
CA ILE A 712 -21.38 -37.12 -25.79
C ILE A 712 -19.99 -36.53 -25.48
N ALA A 713 -19.92 -35.26 -25.09
CA ALA A 713 -18.66 -34.60 -24.73
C ALA A 713 -18.00 -35.28 -23.52
N CYS A 714 -18.78 -35.60 -22.48
CA CYS A 714 -18.29 -36.33 -21.30
C CYS A 714 -17.81 -37.75 -21.67
N TYR A 715 -18.58 -38.47 -22.49
CA TYR A 715 -18.18 -39.80 -22.98
C TYR A 715 -16.88 -39.75 -23.80
N THR A 716 -16.76 -38.75 -24.69
CA THR A 716 -15.56 -38.52 -25.51
C THR A 716 -14.34 -38.30 -24.62
N THR A 717 -14.43 -37.42 -23.63
CA THR A 717 -13.37 -37.19 -22.64
C THR A 717 -13.01 -38.46 -21.88
N PHE A 718 -14.01 -39.25 -21.48
CA PHE A 718 -13.79 -40.51 -20.78
C PHE A 718 -13.01 -41.50 -21.64
N ILE A 719 -13.42 -41.74 -22.90
CA ILE A 719 -12.69 -42.62 -23.84
C ILE A 719 -11.26 -42.14 -24.08
N ARG A 720 -11.07 -40.84 -24.32
CA ARG A 720 -9.74 -40.25 -24.49
C ARG A 720 -8.86 -40.48 -23.27
N GLY A 721 -9.39 -40.30 -22.06
CA GLY A 721 -8.68 -40.60 -20.82
C GLY A 721 -8.27 -42.07 -20.66
N LEU A 722 -9.08 -43.01 -21.14
CA LEU A 722 -8.70 -44.43 -21.17
C LEU A 722 -7.56 -44.70 -22.16
N LEU A 723 -7.65 -44.15 -23.38
CA LEU A 723 -6.65 -44.33 -24.44
C LEU A 723 -5.33 -43.61 -24.14
N ASP A 724 -5.37 -42.47 -23.46
CA ASP A 724 -4.19 -41.71 -23.03
C ASP A 724 -3.22 -42.57 -22.16
N LEU A 725 -3.74 -43.61 -21.48
CA LEU A 725 -2.97 -44.49 -20.59
C LEU A 725 -2.71 -45.89 -21.16
N THR A 726 -3.31 -46.24 -22.30
CA THR A 726 -3.28 -47.59 -22.88
C THR A 726 -2.18 -47.69 -23.93
N ASP A 727 -1.32 -48.72 -23.86
CA ASP A 727 -0.31 -48.91 -24.90
C ASP A 727 -0.96 -49.20 -26.26
N ASN A 728 -0.30 -48.86 -27.35
CA ASN A 728 -0.75 -49.19 -28.70
C ASN A 728 0.04 -50.39 -29.27
N LEU A 729 -0.45 -50.98 -30.36
CA LEU A 729 0.23 -52.05 -31.09
C LEU A 729 0.51 -51.60 -32.54
N VAL A 730 1.75 -51.26 -32.85
CA VAL A 730 2.16 -50.81 -34.20
C VAL A 730 3.10 -51.87 -34.78
N ASP A 731 2.73 -52.45 -35.92
CA ASP A 731 3.48 -53.54 -36.58
C ASP A 731 3.79 -54.72 -35.64
N GLY A 732 2.84 -55.07 -34.78
CA GLY A 732 2.97 -56.14 -33.79
C GLY A 732 3.87 -55.82 -32.59
N ARG A 733 4.36 -54.58 -32.47
CA ARG A 733 5.18 -54.11 -31.34
C ARG A 733 4.37 -53.19 -30.43
N VAL A 734 4.53 -53.37 -29.12
CA VAL A 734 3.89 -52.51 -28.13
C VAL A 734 4.56 -51.14 -28.14
N VAL A 735 3.78 -50.09 -28.34
CA VAL A 735 4.23 -48.69 -28.33
C VAL A 735 3.54 -47.97 -27.16
N PRO A 736 4.29 -47.45 -26.17
CA PRO A 736 3.69 -46.76 -25.04
C PRO A 736 3.12 -45.39 -25.42
N PRO A 737 2.14 -44.88 -24.65
CA PRO A 737 1.65 -43.51 -24.82
C PRO A 737 2.77 -42.50 -24.61
N ARG A 738 2.80 -41.45 -25.44
CA ARG A 738 3.79 -40.36 -25.30
C ARG A 738 3.58 -39.62 -23.98
N GLY A 739 4.65 -39.29 -23.28
CA GLY A 739 4.58 -38.48 -22.05
C GLY A 739 3.92 -39.18 -20.86
N VAL A 740 3.82 -40.52 -20.87
CA VAL A 740 3.32 -41.32 -19.76
C VAL A 740 4.42 -42.20 -19.21
N ARG A 741 4.74 -42.04 -17.92
CA ARG A 741 5.61 -42.97 -17.21
C ARG A 741 4.82 -44.22 -16.84
N ARG A 742 5.34 -45.39 -17.22
CA ARG A 742 4.75 -46.70 -16.93
C ARG A 742 5.45 -47.33 -15.73
N ARG A 743 4.68 -47.61 -14.67
CA ARG A 743 5.15 -48.37 -13.49
C ARG A 743 4.69 -49.84 -13.51
N ASP A 744 4.07 -50.25 -14.60
CA ASP A 744 3.63 -51.62 -14.89
C ASP A 744 4.19 -52.11 -16.23
N GLY A 745 3.92 -53.37 -16.57
CA GLY A 745 4.31 -53.95 -17.86
C GLY A 745 3.40 -53.52 -19.02
N ASP A 746 3.61 -54.13 -20.17
CA ASP A 746 2.83 -53.86 -21.38
C ASP A 746 1.33 -54.15 -21.20
N ASP A 747 0.52 -53.22 -21.71
CA ASP A 747 -0.93 -53.19 -21.60
C ASP A 747 -1.56 -52.54 -22.83
N ALA A 748 -1.55 -53.26 -23.96
CA ALA A 748 -2.04 -52.77 -25.24
C ALA A 748 -3.52 -53.10 -25.53
N TYR A 749 -4.19 -53.84 -24.63
CA TYR A 749 -5.54 -54.35 -24.89
C TYR A 749 -6.61 -53.57 -24.08
N LEU A 750 -7.42 -52.80 -24.79
CA LEU A 750 -8.60 -52.13 -24.26
C LEU A 750 -9.75 -52.24 -25.27
N VAL A 751 -10.87 -52.80 -24.85
CA VAL A 751 -12.10 -52.90 -25.65
C VAL A 751 -13.28 -52.43 -24.81
N VAL A 752 -14.09 -51.56 -25.39
CA VAL A 752 -15.31 -51.04 -24.76
C VAL A 752 -16.54 -51.61 -25.45
N ALA A 753 -17.70 -51.52 -24.79
CA ALA A 753 -18.96 -51.89 -25.41
C ALA A 753 -20.06 -50.89 -25.01
N ALA A 754 -21.12 -50.85 -25.80
CA ALA A 754 -22.33 -50.14 -25.43
C ALA A 754 -22.98 -50.74 -24.17
N ASP A 755 -23.60 -49.87 -23.37
CA ASP A 755 -24.46 -50.23 -22.23
C ASP A 755 -25.63 -49.22 -22.13
N LYS A 756 -26.41 -49.30 -21.06
CA LYS A 756 -27.47 -48.34 -20.74
C LYS A 756 -26.92 -46.91 -20.78
N GLY A 757 -27.58 -46.06 -21.57
CA GLY A 757 -27.21 -44.65 -21.76
C GLY A 757 -26.14 -44.40 -22.82
N THR A 758 -25.52 -45.44 -23.39
CA THR A 758 -24.46 -45.32 -24.41
C THR A 758 -24.72 -46.18 -25.65
N ALA A 759 -25.96 -46.65 -25.84
CA ALA A 759 -26.34 -47.58 -26.90
C ALA A 759 -25.95 -47.13 -28.32
N THR A 760 -25.95 -45.82 -28.58
CA THR A 760 -25.58 -45.22 -29.87
C THR A 760 -24.13 -44.69 -29.92
N PHE A 761 -23.35 -44.87 -28.84
CA PHE A 761 -22.03 -44.24 -28.70
C PHE A 761 -20.88 -45.10 -29.20
N SER A 762 -21.11 -46.34 -29.62
CA SER A 762 -20.05 -47.22 -30.13
C SER A 762 -19.32 -46.62 -31.33
N ASP A 763 -20.04 -45.97 -32.25
CA ASP A 763 -19.43 -45.32 -33.42
C ASP A 763 -18.54 -44.12 -33.00
N ILE A 764 -18.89 -43.43 -31.92
CA ILE A 764 -18.08 -42.34 -31.35
C ILE A 764 -16.78 -42.90 -30.79
N ALA A 765 -16.84 -43.98 -30.00
CA ALA A 765 -15.65 -44.62 -29.44
C ALA A 765 -14.71 -45.17 -30.52
N ASN A 766 -15.25 -45.80 -31.56
CA ASN A 766 -14.48 -46.25 -32.72
C ASN A 766 -13.82 -45.09 -33.47
N GLY A 767 -14.54 -43.98 -33.68
CA GLY A 767 -13.98 -42.77 -34.27
C GLY A 767 -12.79 -42.22 -33.47
N ILE A 768 -12.89 -42.18 -32.14
CA ILE A 768 -11.80 -41.74 -31.26
C ILE A 768 -10.61 -42.72 -31.32
N ALA A 769 -10.85 -44.03 -31.35
CA ALA A 769 -9.79 -45.02 -31.48
C ALA A 769 -9.00 -44.84 -32.80
N ILE A 770 -9.71 -44.56 -33.91
CA ILE A 770 -9.09 -44.23 -35.20
C ILE A 770 -8.30 -42.93 -35.12
N GLU A 771 -8.83 -41.88 -34.48
CA GLU A 771 -8.11 -40.60 -34.23
C GLU A 771 -6.80 -40.83 -33.50
N TYR A 772 -6.79 -41.72 -32.50
CA TYR A 772 -5.60 -42.10 -31.73
C TYR A 772 -4.65 -43.04 -32.48
N GLY A 773 -5.03 -43.52 -33.66
CA GLY A 773 -4.30 -44.56 -34.39
C GLY A 773 -4.23 -45.88 -33.61
N PHE A 774 -5.20 -46.14 -32.72
CA PHE A 774 -5.23 -47.32 -31.88
C PHE A 774 -5.47 -48.57 -32.72
N TRP A 775 -4.69 -49.63 -32.50
CA TRP A 775 -4.60 -50.80 -33.38
C TRP A 775 -5.91 -51.56 -33.61
N LEU A 776 -6.87 -51.46 -32.68
CA LEU A 776 -8.19 -52.06 -32.84
C LEU A 776 -9.10 -51.25 -33.77
N GLY A 777 -8.82 -49.97 -34.02
CA GLY A 777 -9.56 -49.13 -34.96
C GLY A 777 -11.08 -49.18 -34.74
N ASP A 778 -11.81 -49.61 -35.77
CA ASP A 778 -13.26 -49.78 -35.80
C ASP A 778 -13.78 -51.00 -35.01
N ALA A 779 -12.88 -51.85 -34.52
CA ALA A 779 -13.16 -52.96 -33.61
C ALA A 779 -12.92 -52.60 -32.12
N PHE A 780 -12.62 -51.34 -31.79
CA PHE A 780 -12.42 -50.90 -30.41
C PHE A 780 -13.69 -50.99 -29.54
N ALA A 781 -14.83 -50.63 -30.12
CA ALA A 781 -16.13 -50.64 -29.49
C ALA A 781 -17.10 -51.57 -30.23
N SER A 782 -17.63 -52.56 -29.52
CA SER A 782 -18.57 -53.51 -30.12
C SER A 782 -19.99 -52.93 -30.25
N GLY A 783 -20.67 -53.20 -31.37
CA GLY A 783 -22.08 -52.83 -31.61
C GLY A 783 -22.30 -51.58 -32.47
N GLY A 784 -21.29 -51.13 -33.20
CA GLY A 784 -21.41 -50.06 -34.20
C GLY A 784 -22.10 -50.49 -35.51
N SER A 785 -22.37 -49.52 -36.37
CA SER A 785 -23.13 -49.70 -37.63
C SER A 785 -22.50 -50.66 -38.66
N VAL A 786 -21.20 -50.97 -38.52
CA VAL A 786 -20.44 -51.90 -39.38
C VAL A 786 -20.07 -53.22 -38.66
N GLY A 787 -20.77 -53.54 -37.58
CA GLY A 787 -20.50 -54.65 -36.63
C GLY A 787 -19.52 -55.77 -37.06
N TYR A 788 -18.25 -55.65 -36.65
CA TYR A 788 -17.22 -56.68 -36.79
C TYR A 788 -17.42 -57.81 -35.74
N ASP A 789 -17.32 -59.07 -36.18
CA ASP A 789 -17.47 -60.26 -35.33
C ASP A 789 -16.11 -60.72 -34.76
N HIS A 790 -15.85 -60.42 -33.49
CA HIS A 790 -14.62 -60.80 -32.78
C HIS A 790 -14.38 -62.33 -32.71
N LYS A 791 -15.40 -63.18 -32.95
CA LYS A 791 -15.21 -64.63 -33.08
C LYS A 791 -14.47 -65.04 -34.35
N LYS A 792 -14.62 -64.28 -35.45
CA LYS A 792 -13.99 -64.60 -36.74
C LYS A 792 -12.48 -64.33 -36.77
N MET A 793 -11.97 -63.46 -35.91
CA MET A 793 -10.55 -63.09 -35.81
C MET A 793 -9.77 -63.87 -34.73
N GLY A 794 -10.41 -64.80 -34.01
CA GLY A 794 -9.76 -65.60 -32.97
C GLY A 794 -9.33 -64.82 -31.72
N ILE A 795 -9.84 -63.58 -31.54
CA ILE A 795 -9.55 -62.73 -30.36
C ILE A 795 -10.33 -63.21 -29.12
N THR A 796 -11.46 -63.89 -29.34
CA THR A 796 -12.21 -64.63 -28.32
C THR A 796 -12.56 -66.02 -28.85
N ALA A 797 -12.58 -67.02 -27.96
CA ALA A 797 -13.03 -68.38 -28.28
C ALA A 797 -14.51 -68.44 -28.71
#